data_AF-A0A314ZAI9-F1
#
_entry.id   AF-A0A314ZAI9-F1
#
_cell.length_a   1.000
_cell.length_b   1.000
_cell.length_c   1.000
_cell.angle_alpha   90.00
_cell.angle_beta   90.00
_cell.angle_gamma   90.00
#
_symmetry.space_group_name_H-M   'P 1'
#
loop_
_entity.id
_entity.type
_entity.pdbx_description
1 polymer ?
#
loop_
_entity_poly.entity_id
_entity_poly.type
_entity_poly.pdbx_seq_one_letter_code
_entity_poly.pdbx_strand_id
1 'polypeptide(L)'
;MATLHRLAGQLLSDLIDRNYFYLFDMESFFTAKALNMCIPGGPKFEPLYRDMEKGDEAGMSLMTLINSLFGHLSEQSTELHSLISTIIDPGSTNKERREKKTFDEEEDDVFGLPEGVGPFLQDTQLYTDTTAAGISLLFAPRPFNMRSGRTRRAEDIPLCQSGIRNIALRRIQLKFGPPKAQKKKHLFRSLQATKFFQTTELDWAEAGLQPVKTLTTKKRKKSRLVMLFIFAEILRLTKLVVDANIQFRLGNVDAFQLADGLQYTFSHVGQLTGMYRYKYRLMRQIRMCKDLKHLIYYRSILGQWGKDPDVGSGHQCGGQFEGRHSKGVAKTVTKQRVESHFDLELRAAVMHDVLDAMPEGIKQNKARTILQHLSEAWRCWKANIPWKVPGLPVPIENMILRYVKSKADWWTNVAHYNRERIRRGATVDKTVCRKNLGRLTRLWLKAEQERQHNYLKDGPYVTPEEAVAIYTTTVHWLESRKFSPIPFPPLSYKHDTKLLILALERLKESYSVAVRLNQLQREELGLIEQAYDNPHEALSRIKRHLLTQRAFKEVGIEFMDLYSYLIPVYEIEPLEKITDAYLDQYLWYEGDKRHLFPNWIKPADSEPPPLLVYKWCQGINNLQSIWDTSEGQCVVMLQTKFEKFFEKIDLTMLNRLLRLVLDHNIADYVTAKNNVVLSYKDMSHTNSYGLIRGLQFASFVVQYYGLVLDLLLLGLTRASEIAGPPRCQMSSSLIGQQRLRLGILSGCILDT
;
A
#
# COMPACT_ATOMS: atom_id res chain seq x y z
N MET A 1 5.64 57.67 22.36
CA MET A 1 5.19 56.61 21.42
C MET A 1 5.40 56.98 19.96
N ALA A 2 4.89 58.11 19.45
CA ALA A 2 4.95 58.45 18.01
C ALA A 2 6.35 58.30 17.38
N THR A 3 7.41 58.75 18.05
CA THR A 3 8.81 58.59 17.61
C THR A 3 9.23 57.13 17.42
N LEU A 4 8.83 56.24 18.35
CA LEU A 4 9.13 54.80 18.26
C LEU A 4 8.28 54.11 17.18
N HIS A 5 7.03 54.53 17.00
CA HIS A 5 6.17 54.05 15.91
C HIS A 5 6.78 54.38 14.54
N ARG A 6 7.25 55.62 14.36
CA ARG A 6 7.96 56.08 13.15
C ARG A 6 9.25 55.28 12.90
N LEU A 7 10.07 55.05 13.93
CA LEU A 7 11.30 54.26 13.81
C LEU A 7 11.03 52.78 13.49
N ALA A 8 9.92 52.22 13.97
CA ALA A 8 9.55 50.83 13.73
C ALA A 8 8.86 50.57 12.37
N GLY A 9 8.54 51.61 11.59
CA GLY A 9 7.69 51.53 10.40
C GLY A 9 8.09 50.42 9.41
N GLN A 10 9.39 50.26 9.13
CA GLN A 10 9.91 49.23 8.20
C GLN A 10 9.55 47.78 8.59
N LEU A 11 9.30 47.50 9.86
CA LEU A 11 8.95 46.15 10.35
C LEU A 11 7.44 45.94 10.50
N LEU A 12 6.68 47.03 10.66
CA LEU A 12 5.23 47.04 10.82
C LEU A 12 4.52 46.69 9.49
N SER A 13 3.21 46.88 9.49
CA SER A 13 2.31 46.66 8.36
C SER A 13 1.34 47.82 8.27
N ASP A 14 1.17 48.39 7.09
CA ASP A 14 0.33 49.57 6.83
C ASP A 14 -1.18 49.25 6.80
N LEU A 15 -1.52 47.98 7.04
CA LEU A 15 -2.88 47.46 7.12
C LEU A 15 -3.57 47.86 8.44
N ILE A 16 -4.46 48.85 8.34
CA ILE A 16 -5.27 49.35 9.45
C ILE A 16 -6.49 48.42 9.71
N ASP A 17 -7.17 47.99 8.64
CA ASP A 17 -8.39 47.18 8.73
C ASP A 17 -8.10 45.68 8.90
N ARG A 18 -9.00 44.98 9.61
CA ARG A 18 -9.03 43.53 9.76
C ARG A 18 -9.64 42.83 8.56
N ASN A 19 -10.51 43.48 7.77
CA ASN A 19 -11.21 42.87 6.64
C ASN A 19 -10.26 42.36 5.54
N TYR A 20 -9.04 42.91 5.44
CA TYR A 20 -7.95 42.37 4.61
C TYR A 20 -7.63 40.88 4.89
N PHE A 21 -7.98 40.36 6.07
CA PHE A 21 -7.78 38.97 6.45
C PHE A 21 -9.01 38.08 6.24
N TYR A 22 -10.01 38.51 5.44
CA TYR A 22 -11.12 37.66 5.00
C TYR A 22 -10.59 36.37 4.34
N LEU A 23 -11.12 35.22 4.75
CA LEU A 23 -10.61 33.85 4.46
C LEU A 23 -9.14 33.56 4.86
N PHE A 24 -8.38 34.58 5.27
CA PHE A 24 -6.99 34.53 5.72
C PHE A 24 -6.86 34.79 7.24
N ASP A 25 -7.87 34.40 8.00
CA ASP A 25 -7.91 34.44 9.46
C ASP A 25 -7.48 33.08 10.08
N MET A 26 -7.86 32.75 11.31
CA MET A 26 -7.57 31.43 11.89
C MET A 26 -8.73 30.43 11.74
N GLU A 27 -9.97 30.90 11.77
CA GLU A 27 -11.20 30.10 11.73
C GLU A 27 -11.42 29.53 10.33
N SER A 28 -11.22 30.33 9.27
CA SER A 28 -11.27 29.83 7.88
C SER A 28 -10.26 28.71 7.62
N PHE A 29 -9.06 28.79 8.21
CA PHE A 29 -8.07 27.71 8.14
C PHE A 29 -8.36 26.52 9.07
N PHE A 30 -9.23 26.67 10.08
CA PHE A 30 -9.76 25.53 10.84
C PHE A 30 -10.83 24.80 10.03
N THR A 31 -11.76 25.54 9.42
CA THR A 31 -12.82 25.01 8.53
C THR A 31 -12.22 24.32 7.31
N ALA A 32 -11.31 24.97 6.57
CA ALA A 32 -10.63 24.35 5.43
C ALA A 32 -9.89 23.07 5.83
N LYS A 33 -9.24 23.04 7.00
CA LYS A 33 -8.60 21.83 7.52
C LYS A 33 -9.60 20.72 7.88
N ALA A 34 -10.77 21.07 8.42
CA ALA A 34 -11.80 20.09 8.78
C ALA A 34 -12.40 19.44 7.52
N LEU A 35 -12.69 20.25 6.50
CA LEU A 35 -13.27 19.85 5.21
C LEU A 35 -12.22 19.32 4.20
N ASN A 36 -10.94 19.23 4.59
CA ASN A 36 -9.82 18.87 3.69
C ASN A 36 -9.67 19.77 2.44
N MET A 37 -10.21 20.99 2.49
CA MET A 37 -10.13 22.02 1.45
C MET A 37 -8.83 22.84 1.55
N CYS A 38 -8.51 23.58 0.49
CA CYS A 38 -7.37 24.50 0.47
C CYS A 38 -7.78 25.85 -0.11
N ILE A 39 -7.74 26.89 0.72
CA ILE A 39 -7.88 28.28 0.30
C ILE A 39 -6.67 28.66 -0.57
N PRO A 40 -6.82 29.37 -1.71
CA PRO A 40 -5.70 29.82 -2.54
C PRO A 40 -4.66 30.61 -1.74
N GLY A 41 -3.38 30.30 -1.91
CA GLY A 41 -2.28 30.88 -1.10
C GLY A 41 -2.21 30.41 0.37
N GLY A 42 -3.20 29.64 0.85
CA GLY A 42 -3.27 29.11 2.21
C GLY A 42 -2.50 27.79 2.44
N PRO A 43 -2.42 27.34 3.71
CA PRO A 43 -1.69 26.12 4.08
C PRO A 43 -2.49 24.84 3.79
N LYS A 44 -1.90 23.91 3.04
CA LYS A 44 -2.43 22.54 2.88
C LYS A 44 -2.16 21.67 4.13
N PHE A 45 -3.15 20.86 4.48
CA PHE A 45 -3.16 19.93 5.62
C PHE A 45 -3.34 18.47 5.18
N GLU A 46 -3.30 17.55 6.13
CA GLU A 46 -3.75 16.17 5.93
C GLU A 46 -5.26 16.07 6.27
N PRO A 47 -6.04 15.21 5.56
CA PRO A 47 -7.46 15.02 5.86
C PRO A 47 -7.68 14.57 7.31
N LEU A 48 -8.72 15.12 7.96
CA LEU A 48 -9.07 14.77 9.34
C LEU A 48 -9.71 13.37 9.43
N TYR A 49 -10.51 13.02 8.43
CA TYR A 49 -11.07 11.70 8.17
C TYR A 49 -10.59 11.27 6.77
N ARG A 50 -10.24 9.99 6.59
CA ARG A 50 -9.70 9.47 5.31
C ARG A 50 -10.48 8.31 4.70
N ASP A 51 -11.12 7.52 5.57
CA ASP A 51 -11.53 6.16 5.24
C ASP A 51 -13.05 5.95 5.33
N MET A 52 -13.82 6.99 5.71
CA MET A 52 -15.29 6.93 5.81
C MET A 52 -15.96 6.98 4.43
N GLU A 53 -15.56 7.91 3.57
CA GLU A 53 -16.24 8.23 2.30
C GLU A 53 -16.12 7.13 1.23
N LYS A 54 -15.23 6.15 1.41
CA LYS A 54 -14.96 5.08 0.43
C LYS A 54 -15.69 3.76 0.70
N GLY A 55 -16.43 3.65 1.79
CA GLY A 55 -17.31 2.51 2.05
C GLY A 55 -18.69 2.67 1.42
N ASP A 56 -19.19 3.90 1.41
CA ASP A 56 -20.62 4.19 1.31
C ASP A 56 -21.00 4.87 -0.02
N GLU A 57 -20.43 4.42 -1.15
CA GLU A 57 -20.85 4.84 -2.51
C GLU A 57 -22.29 4.38 -2.87
N ALA A 58 -22.97 3.66 -1.96
CA ALA A 58 -24.33 3.16 -2.04
C ALA A 58 -25.40 4.29 -1.91
N GLY A 59 -25.34 5.32 -2.75
CA GLY A 59 -26.34 6.39 -2.74
C GLY A 59 -25.99 7.72 -3.41
N MET A 60 -25.05 7.77 -4.37
CA MET A 60 -24.66 9.02 -5.06
C MET A 60 -25.75 9.66 -5.97
N SER A 61 -27.04 9.34 -5.78
CA SER A 61 -28.14 10.00 -6.48
C SER A 61 -28.18 11.50 -6.20
N LEU A 62 -28.04 11.92 -4.93
CA LEU A 62 -28.17 13.33 -4.54
C LEU A 62 -27.07 14.21 -5.14
N MET A 63 -25.80 13.79 -5.07
CA MET A 63 -24.68 14.56 -5.64
C MET A 63 -24.70 14.58 -7.17
N THR A 64 -25.11 13.50 -7.83
CA THR A 64 -25.29 13.50 -9.29
C THR A 64 -26.45 14.41 -9.71
N LEU A 65 -27.55 14.44 -8.94
CA LEU A 65 -28.66 15.36 -9.15
C LEU A 65 -28.23 16.83 -8.97
N ILE A 66 -27.46 17.13 -7.92
CA ILE A 66 -26.88 18.46 -7.67
C ILE A 66 -25.96 18.88 -8.82
N ASN A 67 -25.11 17.98 -9.34
CA ASN A 67 -24.27 18.27 -10.50
C ASN A 67 -25.08 18.52 -11.80
N SER A 68 -26.28 17.94 -11.92
CA SER A 68 -27.20 18.25 -13.04
C SER A 68 -28.00 19.56 -12.84
N LEU A 69 -28.01 20.12 -11.62
CA LEU A 69 -28.74 21.34 -11.27
C LEU A 69 -27.84 22.59 -11.11
N PHE A 70 -26.58 22.43 -10.66
CA PHE A 70 -25.73 23.54 -10.21
C PHE A 70 -24.27 23.43 -10.68
N GLY A 71 -24.04 23.34 -11.99
CA GLY A 71 -22.72 23.29 -12.62
C GLY A 71 -21.82 24.55 -12.49
N HIS A 72 -22.05 25.41 -11.50
CA HIS A 72 -21.36 26.71 -11.30
C HIS A 72 -20.97 27.03 -9.84
N LEU A 73 -21.31 26.20 -8.83
CA LEU A 73 -21.22 26.58 -7.41
C LEU A 73 -20.06 25.93 -6.62
N SER A 74 -18.91 25.67 -7.25
CA SER A 74 -17.73 25.14 -6.56
C SER A 74 -17.03 26.13 -5.63
N GLU A 75 -17.25 27.44 -5.80
CA GLU A 75 -16.56 28.49 -5.04
C GLU A 75 -17.34 28.95 -3.78
N GLN A 76 -18.68 28.91 -3.83
CA GLN A 76 -19.55 29.50 -2.78
C GLN A 76 -19.60 28.75 -1.44
N SER A 77 -19.03 27.53 -1.36
CA SER A 77 -19.10 26.69 -0.14
C SER A 77 -18.46 27.30 1.11
N THR A 78 -17.61 28.33 0.96
CA THR A 78 -17.01 29.12 2.05
C THR A 78 -17.62 30.51 2.24
N GLU A 79 -18.53 30.96 1.38
CA GLU A 79 -18.94 32.37 1.29
C GLU A 79 -20.28 32.69 1.99
N LEU A 80 -21.10 31.68 2.20
CA LEU A 80 -22.54 31.80 2.53
C LEU A 80 -22.89 32.29 3.95
N HIS A 81 -22.02 33.05 4.62
CA HIS A 81 -22.21 33.39 6.05
C HIS A 81 -21.95 34.84 6.50
N SER A 82 -21.59 35.79 5.62
CA SER A 82 -21.44 37.20 6.01
C SER A 82 -21.77 38.23 4.90
N LEU A 83 -23.04 38.25 4.47
CA LEU A 83 -23.60 39.40 3.74
C LEU A 83 -24.27 40.37 4.72
N ILE A 84 -23.62 41.51 4.99
CA ILE A 84 -24.18 42.86 5.24
C ILE A 84 -23.04 43.77 5.75
N SER A 85 -22.68 44.76 4.94
CA SER A 85 -22.29 46.11 5.40
C SER A 85 -22.32 47.04 4.18
N THR A 86 -23.30 47.94 4.11
CA THR A 86 -23.49 48.85 2.97
C THR A 86 -22.44 49.96 2.98
N ILE A 87 -21.88 50.28 1.82
CA ILE A 87 -21.13 51.52 1.61
C ILE A 87 -22.14 52.69 1.66
N ILE A 88 -21.78 53.78 2.33
CA ILE A 88 -22.52 55.04 2.29
C ILE A 88 -21.68 56.05 1.52
N ASP A 89 -22.14 56.42 0.34
CA ASP A 89 -21.59 57.51 -0.45
C ASP A 89 -21.78 58.87 0.24
N PRO A 90 -20.95 59.88 -0.05
CA PRO A 90 -21.08 61.21 0.55
C PRO A 90 -22.43 61.85 0.18
N GLY A 91 -23.31 61.99 1.17
CA GLY A 91 -24.62 62.60 0.99
C GLY A 91 -24.52 64.07 0.59
N SER A 92 -24.94 64.38 -0.64
CA SER A 92 -25.15 65.76 -1.07
C SER A 92 -26.35 66.34 -0.31
N THR A 93 -26.15 67.47 0.37
CA THR A 93 -27.19 68.14 1.16
C THR A 93 -28.14 68.93 0.28
N ASN A 94 -28.89 68.24 -0.59
CA ASN A 94 -29.92 68.86 -1.42
C ASN A 94 -31.30 68.62 -0.80
N LYS A 95 -31.59 69.36 0.28
CA LYS A 95 -32.93 69.44 0.85
C LYS A 95 -33.18 70.77 1.56
N GLU A 96 -33.69 71.73 0.79
CA GLU A 96 -34.51 72.81 1.33
C GLU A 96 -35.69 72.23 2.16
N ARG A 97 -36.37 73.10 2.91
CA ARG A 97 -37.64 72.78 3.57
C ARG A 97 -37.55 71.69 4.65
N ARG A 98 -36.90 72.05 5.77
CA ARG A 98 -37.52 71.83 7.08
C ARG A 98 -38.10 73.18 7.52
N GLU A 99 -39.39 73.20 7.83
CA GLU A 99 -40.19 74.44 7.86
C GLU A 99 -39.98 75.24 9.17
N LYS A 100 -40.35 76.53 9.14
CA LYS A 100 -40.27 77.44 10.30
C LYS A 100 -41.01 76.86 11.51
N LYS A 101 -40.23 76.36 12.47
CA LYS A 101 -40.45 76.52 13.92
C LYS A 101 -39.11 76.75 14.63
N THR A 102 -38.37 77.77 14.19
CA THR A 102 -37.81 78.67 15.20
C THR A 102 -38.99 79.23 15.97
N PHE A 103 -38.92 79.21 17.30
CA PHE A 103 -39.68 80.18 18.07
C PHE A 103 -38.91 81.49 17.88
N ASP A 104 -39.44 82.34 17.00
CA ASP A 104 -39.04 83.74 16.93
C ASP A 104 -39.70 84.37 18.18
N GLU A 105 -39.07 84.21 19.37
CA GLU A 105 -39.58 84.78 20.63
C GLU A 105 -39.48 86.31 20.57
N GLU A 106 -40.58 86.98 20.92
CA GLU A 106 -40.72 88.44 20.86
C GLU A 106 -39.83 89.10 21.94
N GLU A 107 -39.31 90.31 21.67
CA GLU A 107 -38.16 90.92 22.41
C GLU A 107 -38.46 91.40 23.85
N ASP A 108 -39.41 90.79 24.56
CA ASP A 108 -39.90 91.23 25.89
C ASP A 108 -39.49 90.33 27.08
N ASP A 109 -38.73 89.24 26.87
CA ASP A 109 -38.05 88.51 27.95
C ASP A 109 -36.60 88.17 27.53
N VAL A 110 -35.61 88.83 28.14
CA VAL A 110 -34.21 88.77 27.69
C VAL A 110 -33.53 87.50 28.19
N PHE A 111 -33.78 86.37 27.53
CA PHE A 111 -32.96 85.15 27.67
C PHE A 111 -31.61 85.30 26.92
N GLY A 112 -30.83 86.30 27.34
CA GLY A 112 -29.41 86.35 27.04
C GLY A 112 -28.71 85.19 27.75
N LEU A 113 -27.80 84.52 27.04
CA LEU A 113 -26.82 83.64 27.69
C LEU A 113 -26.08 84.49 28.76
N PRO A 114 -26.08 84.08 30.05
CA PRO A 114 -25.47 84.88 31.11
C PRO A 114 -24.02 85.25 30.80
N GLU A 115 -23.58 86.45 31.17
CA GLU A 115 -22.22 86.91 30.89
C GLU A 115 -21.19 85.89 31.42
N GLY A 116 -20.39 85.34 30.50
CA GLY A 116 -19.45 84.24 30.75
C GLY A 116 -19.85 82.88 30.18
N VAL A 117 -21.08 82.67 29.68
CA VAL A 117 -21.52 81.41 29.07
C VAL A 117 -21.14 81.36 27.58
N GLY A 118 -19.86 81.11 27.31
CA GLY A 118 -19.34 80.74 25.98
C GLY A 118 -19.37 79.21 25.73
N PRO A 119 -19.05 78.74 24.51
CA PRO A 119 -18.84 77.32 24.25
C PRO A 119 -17.75 76.73 25.15
N PHE A 120 -18.00 75.55 25.73
CA PHE A 120 -17.20 74.89 26.79
C PHE A 120 -15.66 74.80 26.61
N LEU A 121 -15.15 75.03 25.41
CA LEU A 121 -13.73 74.89 25.04
C LEU A 121 -13.21 76.08 24.21
N GLN A 122 -13.88 77.24 24.25
CA GLN A 122 -13.56 78.43 23.43
C GLN A 122 -12.10 78.91 23.58
N ASP A 123 -11.51 78.82 24.77
CA ASP A 123 -10.12 79.21 25.04
C ASP A 123 -9.08 78.19 24.52
N THR A 124 -9.51 77.00 24.09
CA THR A 124 -8.61 75.90 23.70
C THR A 124 -8.54 75.73 22.19
N GLN A 125 -7.31 75.63 21.66
CA GLN A 125 -7.09 75.42 20.23
C GLN A 125 -7.61 74.06 19.78
N LEU A 126 -8.36 74.04 18.67
CA LEU A 126 -8.99 72.83 18.10
C LEU A 126 -7.99 71.72 17.76
N TYR A 127 -6.75 72.07 17.47
CA TYR A 127 -5.64 71.13 17.28
C TYR A 127 -4.34 71.68 17.87
N THR A 128 -3.43 70.78 18.21
CA THR A 128 -2.05 71.06 18.64
C THR A 128 -1.08 70.23 17.79
N ASP A 129 0.21 70.56 17.81
CA ASP A 129 1.28 69.83 17.11
C ASP A 129 1.27 68.31 17.39
N THR A 130 0.80 67.91 18.57
CA THR A 130 0.74 66.49 18.97
C THR A 130 -0.58 65.81 18.60
N THR A 131 -1.64 66.55 18.25
CA THR A 131 -2.98 66.02 18.00
C THR A 131 -2.98 65.06 16.81
N ALA A 132 -2.38 65.43 15.67
CA ALA A 132 -2.29 64.56 14.49
C ALA A 132 -1.48 63.27 14.78
N ALA A 133 -0.38 63.38 15.54
CA ALA A 133 0.41 62.22 15.97
C ALA A 133 -0.35 61.33 16.98
N GLY A 134 -1.22 61.90 17.82
CA GLY A 134 -2.12 61.18 18.71
C GLY A 134 -3.19 60.39 17.96
N ILE A 135 -3.82 61.01 16.96
CA ILE A 135 -4.81 60.36 16.07
C ILE A 135 -4.14 59.22 15.29
N SER A 136 -2.94 59.43 14.73
CA SER A 136 -2.17 58.38 14.06
C SER A 136 -1.88 57.17 14.96
N LEU A 137 -1.57 57.41 16.26
CA LEU A 137 -1.32 56.34 17.23
C LEU A 137 -2.58 55.54 17.61
N LEU A 138 -3.80 56.09 17.44
CA LEU A 138 -5.05 55.39 17.71
C LEU A 138 -5.21 54.16 16.81
N PHE A 139 -4.84 54.32 15.53
CA PHE A 139 -4.92 53.29 14.49
C PHE A 139 -3.63 52.43 14.38
N ALA A 140 -2.61 52.71 15.20
CA ALA A 140 -1.34 51.99 15.14
C ALA A 140 -1.46 50.52 15.60
N PRO A 141 -0.66 49.59 15.02
CA PRO A 141 -0.64 48.20 15.46
C PRO A 141 -0.10 48.07 16.89
N ARG A 142 -0.64 47.11 17.65
CA ARG A 142 -0.13 46.74 18.98
C ARG A 142 1.36 46.33 18.85
N PRO A 143 2.30 46.94 19.60
CA PRO A 143 2.11 47.62 20.90
C PRO A 143 1.89 49.14 20.88
N PHE A 144 1.96 49.81 19.72
CA PHE A 144 2.10 51.27 19.67
C PHE A 144 0.84 52.06 20.03
N ASN A 145 -0.35 51.46 19.91
CA ASN A 145 -1.63 52.00 20.36
C ASN A 145 -1.88 51.94 21.88
N MET A 146 -0.89 51.55 22.69
CA MET A 146 -1.01 51.47 24.15
C MET A 146 -0.07 52.46 24.84
N ARG A 147 -0.60 53.30 25.75
CA ARG A 147 0.23 54.23 26.56
C ARG A 147 1.13 53.52 27.58
N SER A 148 0.76 52.31 28.01
CA SER A 148 1.47 51.51 29.02
C SER A 148 1.26 50.01 28.79
N GLY A 149 2.19 49.18 29.26
CA GLY A 149 2.09 47.71 29.15
C GLY A 149 3.08 46.98 30.04
N ARG A 150 3.04 45.64 30.02
CA ARG A 150 4.01 44.79 30.72
C ARG A 150 5.21 44.50 29.82
N THR A 151 6.41 44.45 30.41
CA THR A 151 7.61 43.91 29.77
C THR A 151 7.41 42.45 29.39
N ARG A 152 8.10 42.02 28.31
CA ARG A 152 8.05 40.65 27.77
C ARG A 152 9.48 40.19 27.50
N ARG A 153 9.72 38.87 27.44
CA ARG A 153 11.04 38.32 27.12
C ARG A 153 11.32 38.56 25.63
N ALA A 154 12.57 38.74 25.23
CA ALA A 154 12.92 39.00 23.83
C ALA A 154 12.38 37.91 22.88
N GLU A 155 12.49 36.63 23.27
CA GLU A 155 11.94 35.50 22.49
C GLU A 155 10.40 35.48 22.38
N ASP A 156 9.68 36.24 23.21
CA ASP A 156 8.21 36.34 23.13
C ASP A 156 7.75 37.39 22.09
N ILE A 157 8.66 38.12 21.44
CA ILE A 157 8.39 39.23 20.52
C ILE A 157 8.73 38.82 19.08
N PRO A 158 7.78 38.26 18.31
CA PRO A 158 8.04 37.76 16.96
C PRO A 158 8.01 38.89 15.92
N LEU A 159 9.13 39.61 15.78
CA LEU A 159 9.27 40.81 14.93
C LEU A 159 8.76 40.63 13.49
N CYS A 160 8.94 39.45 12.89
CA CYS A 160 8.52 39.16 11.52
C CYS A 160 7.04 38.71 11.37
N GLN A 161 6.24 38.63 12.46
CA GLN A 161 4.89 38.06 12.40
C GLN A 161 3.91 38.86 11.51
N SER A 162 4.19 40.15 11.26
CA SER A 162 3.48 40.97 10.26
C SER A 162 3.56 40.33 8.86
N GLY A 163 4.77 40.10 8.35
CA GLY A 163 5.00 39.51 7.03
C GLY A 163 4.72 38.00 6.93
N ILE A 164 4.89 37.23 8.02
CA ILE A 164 4.73 35.75 7.98
C ILE A 164 3.26 35.30 7.90
N ARG A 165 2.28 36.22 7.90
CA ARG A 165 0.84 35.86 7.93
C ARG A 165 0.39 34.89 6.83
N ASN A 166 1.08 34.79 5.70
CA ASN A 166 0.58 34.03 4.55
C ASN A 166 0.98 32.54 4.53
N ILE A 167 2.16 32.13 5.02
CA ILE A 167 2.68 30.76 4.72
C ILE A 167 3.13 29.92 5.94
N ALA A 168 4.01 30.39 6.81
CA ALA A 168 4.78 29.48 7.68
C ALA A 168 4.21 29.24 9.11
N LEU A 169 3.88 30.29 9.87
CA LEU A 169 3.65 30.16 11.33
C LEU A 169 2.33 29.47 11.72
N ARG A 170 1.28 29.53 10.88
CA ARG A 170 -0.08 29.06 11.26
C ARG A 170 -0.16 27.54 11.51
N ARG A 171 0.79 26.76 10.98
CA ARG A 171 0.97 25.31 11.26
C ARG A 171 1.22 24.96 12.74
N ILE A 172 1.40 25.96 13.63
CA ILE A 172 1.74 25.74 15.05
C ILE A 172 0.56 26.04 15.99
N GLN A 173 -0.31 27.00 15.67
CA GLN A 173 -1.36 27.47 16.60
C GLN A 173 -2.50 26.45 16.83
N LEU A 174 -2.75 25.57 15.86
CA LEU A 174 -3.71 24.44 15.88
C LEU A 174 -3.60 23.44 17.06
N LYS A 175 -2.63 23.58 17.98
CA LYS A 175 -2.40 22.65 19.11
C LYS A 175 -2.18 23.33 20.46
N PHE A 176 -2.52 24.61 20.60
CA PHE A 176 -2.46 25.30 21.90
C PHE A 176 -3.73 25.04 22.72
N GLY A 177 -3.60 24.21 23.76
CA GLY A 177 -4.49 24.27 24.91
C GLY A 177 -3.97 25.29 25.95
N PRO A 178 -4.79 25.70 26.93
CA PRO A 178 -4.33 26.55 28.02
C PRO A 178 -3.21 25.85 28.83
N PRO A 179 -2.21 26.59 29.33
CA PRO A 179 -1.13 26.01 30.11
C PRO A 179 -1.67 25.43 31.41
N LYS A 180 -1.46 24.12 31.63
CA LYS A 180 -1.90 23.44 32.86
C LYS A 180 -1.24 24.09 34.08
N ALA A 181 -2.02 24.33 35.14
CA ALA A 181 -1.50 24.79 36.41
C ALA A 181 -0.47 23.78 36.96
N GLN A 182 0.69 24.27 37.41
CA GLN A 182 1.80 23.46 37.93
C GLN A 182 2.46 24.21 39.10
N LYS A 183 2.97 23.47 40.10
CA LYS A 183 3.72 24.06 41.21
C LYS A 183 5.04 24.63 40.68
N LYS A 184 5.25 25.94 40.85
CA LYS A 184 6.48 26.64 40.42
C LYS A 184 7.71 26.00 41.08
N LYS A 185 8.70 25.60 40.29
CA LYS A 185 9.99 25.06 40.74
C LYS A 185 11.12 25.95 40.20
N HIS A 186 11.80 26.69 41.06
CA HIS A 186 12.81 27.68 40.67
C HIS A 186 14.22 27.08 40.77
N LEU A 187 14.65 26.35 39.74
CA LEU A 187 15.89 25.56 39.75
C LEU A 187 17.12 26.36 40.20
N PHE A 188 17.38 27.54 39.63
CA PHE A 188 18.56 28.34 40.01
C PHE A 188 18.51 28.83 41.46
N ARG A 189 17.33 29.24 41.97
CA ARG A 189 17.17 29.58 43.41
C ARG A 189 17.42 28.35 44.30
N SER A 190 17.05 27.14 43.85
CA SER A 190 17.35 25.90 44.58
C SER A 190 18.84 25.52 44.53
N LEU A 191 19.57 25.83 43.45
CA LEU A 191 21.00 25.56 43.32
C LEU A 191 21.84 26.59 44.13
N GLN A 192 21.51 27.87 44.01
CA GLN A 192 22.14 28.99 44.75
C GLN A 192 21.94 28.87 46.27
N ALA A 193 20.86 28.21 46.72
CA ALA A 193 20.65 27.88 48.13
C ALA A 193 21.57 26.74 48.64
N THR A 194 22.40 26.12 47.80
CA THR A 194 23.37 25.11 48.21
C THR A 194 24.79 25.69 48.25
N LYS A 195 25.58 25.25 49.24
CA LYS A 195 26.99 25.65 49.44
C LYS A 195 27.97 25.35 48.29
N PHE A 196 27.49 24.75 47.19
CA PHE A 196 28.29 24.31 46.05
C PHE A 196 28.25 25.28 44.86
N PHE A 197 27.38 26.29 44.88
CA PHE A 197 27.26 27.29 43.81
C PHE A 197 27.42 28.70 44.37
N GLN A 198 28.38 29.44 43.83
CA GLN A 198 28.57 30.87 44.09
C GLN A 198 28.02 31.70 42.92
N THR A 199 27.81 33.00 43.15
CA THR A 199 27.30 33.93 42.12
C THR A 199 28.35 34.99 41.83
N THR A 200 28.73 35.14 40.56
CA THR A 200 29.71 36.12 40.06
C THR A 200 29.25 36.67 38.72
N GLU A 201 29.65 37.88 38.37
CA GLU A 201 29.46 38.46 37.04
C GLU A 201 30.73 38.23 36.21
N LEU A 202 30.57 37.81 34.94
CA LEU A 202 31.65 37.40 34.03
C LEU A 202 31.28 37.77 32.58
N ASP A 203 32.26 38.08 31.74
CA ASP A 203 32.03 38.22 30.29
C ASP A 203 31.82 36.85 29.61
N TRP A 204 31.08 36.84 28.52
CA TRP A 204 30.43 35.65 27.97
C TRP A 204 31.36 34.66 27.22
N ALA A 205 32.66 34.98 27.09
CA ALA A 205 33.56 34.35 26.13
C ALA A 205 34.42 33.18 26.65
N GLU A 206 34.62 33.01 27.97
CA GLU A 206 35.66 32.12 28.51
C GLU A 206 35.24 30.63 28.66
N ALA A 207 35.28 29.83 27.58
CA ALA A 207 35.08 28.37 27.70
C ALA A 207 35.67 27.45 26.59
N GLY A 208 36.92 27.01 26.76
CA GLY A 208 37.39 25.61 26.56
C GLY A 208 37.48 24.95 25.16
N LEU A 209 38.58 24.22 24.91
CA LEU A 209 38.78 23.34 23.74
C LEU A 209 39.83 22.23 24.00
N GLN A 210 39.58 20.98 23.56
CA GLN A 210 40.61 19.92 23.42
C GLN A 210 40.26 18.89 22.29
N PRO A 211 41.25 18.26 21.63
CA PRO A 211 41.06 17.34 20.49
C PRO A 211 40.98 15.84 20.85
N VAL A 212 40.61 14.98 19.89
CA VAL A 212 40.33 13.54 20.09
C VAL A 212 41.06 12.64 19.06
N LYS A 213 41.50 11.43 19.48
CA LYS A 213 42.23 10.43 18.67
C LYS A 213 41.32 9.30 18.14
N THR A 214 41.76 8.59 17.09
CA THR A 214 41.02 7.48 16.42
C THR A 214 40.95 6.18 17.24
N LEU A 215 39.97 5.29 16.92
CA LEU A 215 39.57 4.16 17.78
C LEU A 215 39.37 2.83 17.03
N THR A 216 39.86 1.73 17.61
CA THR A 216 39.72 0.36 17.10
C THR A 216 38.29 -0.20 17.25
N THR A 217 37.94 -1.30 16.57
CA THR A 217 36.57 -1.85 16.52
C THR A 217 35.97 -2.20 17.91
N LYS A 218 36.76 -2.78 18.83
CA LYS A 218 36.35 -3.07 20.22
C LYS A 218 36.10 -1.77 21.00
N LYS A 219 36.97 -0.76 20.84
CA LYS A 219 36.78 0.59 21.40
C LYS A 219 35.52 1.26 20.80
N ARG A 220 35.32 1.18 19.48
CA ARG A 220 34.13 1.67 18.74
C ARG A 220 32.81 1.03 19.18
N LYS A 221 32.82 -0.24 19.62
CA LYS A 221 31.63 -0.86 20.25
C LYS A 221 31.36 -0.29 21.65
N LYS A 222 32.41 0.00 22.44
CA LYS A 222 32.29 0.57 23.81
C LYS A 222 31.98 2.08 23.80
N SER A 223 32.42 2.85 22.81
CA SER A 223 32.25 4.31 22.71
C SER A 223 30.98 4.79 21.97
N ARG A 224 30.01 3.91 21.71
CA ARG A 224 28.73 4.24 21.05
C ARG A 224 27.76 4.98 21.99
N LEU A 225 28.09 6.23 22.31
CA LEU A 225 27.33 7.12 23.19
C LEU A 225 26.21 7.89 22.44
N VAL A 226 25.31 7.15 21.79
CA VAL A 226 24.35 7.64 20.78
C VAL A 226 23.60 8.93 21.17
N MET A 227 23.18 9.06 22.44
CA MET A 227 22.43 10.23 22.92
C MET A 227 23.32 11.40 23.39
N LEU A 228 24.56 11.14 23.82
CA LEU A 228 25.51 12.18 24.21
C LEU A 228 26.11 12.91 23.00
N PHE A 229 26.13 12.29 21.81
CA PHE A 229 26.51 12.99 20.58
C PHE A 229 25.56 14.13 20.22
N ILE A 230 24.28 14.10 20.63
CA ILE A 230 23.39 15.27 20.50
C ILE A 230 23.92 16.44 21.32
N PHE A 231 24.41 16.17 22.55
CA PHE A 231 25.00 17.21 23.40
C PHE A 231 26.31 17.74 22.83
N ALA A 232 27.17 16.88 22.27
CA ALA A 232 28.38 17.32 21.56
C ALA A 232 28.08 18.22 20.36
N GLU A 233 27.01 17.96 19.60
CA GLU A 233 26.60 18.81 18.48
C GLU A 233 25.88 20.09 18.91
N ILE A 234 25.18 20.09 20.06
CA ILE A 234 24.69 21.30 20.72
C ILE A 234 25.88 22.16 21.21
N LEU A 235 26.92 21.54 21.75
CA LEU A 235 28.15 22.24 22.17
C LEU A 235 28.94 22.78 20.98
N ARG A 236 28.98 22.07 19.84
CA ARG A 236 29.51 22.64 18.58
C ARG A 236 28.70 23.85 18.17
N LEU A 237 27.37 23.80 18.28
CA LEU A 237 26.51 24.90 17.92
C LEU A 237 26.71 26.13 18.82
N THR A 238 26.76 25.97 20.13
CA THR A 238 27.07 27.09 21.05
C THR A 238 28.49 27.60 20.83
N LYS A 239 29.47 26.71 20.60
CA LYS A 239 30.84 27.10 20.30
C LYS A 239 30.94 27.97 19.03
N LEU A 240 30.24 27.63 17.95
CA LEU A 240 30.24 28.45 16.72
C LEU A 240 29.71 29.88 16.98
N VAL A 241 28.78 30.07 17.92
CA VAL A 241 28.27 31.39 18.29
C VAL A 241 29.24 32.12 19.23
N VAL A 242 29.88 31.41 20.15
CA VAL A 242 30.93 31.97 21.04
C VAL A 242 32.15 32.42 20.23
N ASP A 243 32.66 31.56 19.35
CA ASP A 243 33.84 31.83 18.52
C ASP A 243 33.65 33.07 17.62
N ALA A 244 32.45 33.28 17.06
CA ALA A 244 32.13 34.47 16.27
C ALA A 244 32.19 35.76 17.10
N ASN A 245 31.64 35.76 18.33
CA ASN A 245 31.73 36.91 19.23
C ASN A 245 33.16 37.16 19.71
N ILE A 246 33.97 36.11 19.90
CA ILE A 246 35.40 36.23 20.19
C ILE A 246 36.13 36.91 19.03
N GLN A 247 35.87 36.52 17.78
CA GLN A 247 36.50 37.14 16.61
C GLN A 247 36.18 38.64 16.49
N PHE A 248 34.94 39.05 16.80
CA PHE A 248 34.56 40.47 16.91
C PHE A 248 35.28 41.18 18.07
N ARG A 249 35.30 40.59 19.28
CA ARG A 249 36.00 41.14 20.46
C ARG A 249 37.51 41.30 20.23
N LEU A 250 38.11 40.46 19.39
CA LEU A 250 39.52 40.55 18.97
C LEU A 250 39.77 41.58 17.85
N GLY A 251 38.74 42.25 17.32
CA GLY A 251 38.86 43.22 16.22
C GLY A 251 39.09 42.60 14.83
N ASN A 252 38.98 41.28 14.69
CA ASN A 252 39.21 40.58 13.41
C ASN A 252 38.00 40.61 12.47
N VAL A 253 36.84 41.03 12.98
CA VAL A 253 35.52 40.96 12.33
C VAL A 253 34.72 42.20 12.74
N ASP A 254 34.07 42.86 11.79
CA ASP A 254 33.27 44.07 12.04
C ASP A 254 31.90 43.76 12.73
N ALA A 255 31.24 44.76 13.31
CA ALA A 255 29.91 44.63 13.91
C ALA A 255 28.85 44.12 12.91
N PHE A 256 28.89 44.57 11.65
CA PHE A 256 27.98 44.04 10.62
C PHE A 256 28.35 42.62 10.17
N GLN A 257 29.62 42.21 10.30
CA GLN A 257 30.07 40.85 10.00
C GLN A 257 29.84 39.89 11.17
N LEU A 258 29.85 40.37 12.42
CA LEU A 258 29.30 39.65 13.57
C LEU A 258 27.78 39.54 13.43
N ALA A 259 27.13 40.58 12.90
CA ALA A 259 25.73 40.53 12.49
C ALA A 259 25.51 39.58 11.30
N ASP A 260 26.47 39.42 10.38
CA ASP A 260 26.51 38.28 9.44
C ASP A 260 26.99 36.97 10.10
N GLY A 261 26.99 37.00 11.42
CA GLY A 261 26.74 35.91 12.33
C GLY A 261 25.36 35.90 13.06
N LEU A 262 24.22 36.62 12.74
CA LEU A 262 22.84 36.73 13.42
C LEU A 262 21.34 36.14 12.94
N GLN A 263 21.07 35.16 12.03
CA GLN A 263 20.07 34.01 11.78
C GLN A 263 20.44 32.58 11.04
N TYR A 264 21.70 32.20 10.66
CA TYR A 264 22.39 31.31 9.67
C TYR A 264 23.08 30.11 10.27
N THR A 265 23.86 30.29 11.35
CA THR A 265 24.36 29.17 12.15
C THR A 265 23.18 28.31 12.65
N PHE A 266 21.94 28.79 12.49
CA PHE A 266 20.63 28.19 12.69
C PHE A 266 19.86 27.91 11.38
N SER A 267 19.74 28.85 10.42
CA SER A 267 19.21 28.51 9.07
C SER A 267 19.97 27.38 8.38
N HIS A 268 21.21 27.15 8.80
CA HIS A 268 22.10 26.09 8.39
C HIS A 268 22.62 25.28 9.61
N VAL A 269 21.89 25.18 10.76
CA VAL A 269 22.22 24.24 11.88
C VAL A 269 22.59 22.88 11.29
N GLY A 270 21.74 22.40 10.37
CA GLY A 270 21.88 21.08 9.78
C GLY A 270 23.22 20.89 9.06
N GLN A 271 23.73 21.92 8.37
CA GLN A 271 24.98 21.86 7.62
C GLN A 271 26.19 21.93 8.55
N LEU A 272 26.16 22.81 9.55
CA LEU A 272 27.31 23.10 10.43
C LEU A 272 27.47 22.09 11.58
N THR A 273 26.38 21.44 12.01
CA THR A 273 26.38 20.49 13.14
C THR A 273 26.02 19.06 12.72
N GLY A 274 25.11 18.88 11.75
CA GLY A 274 24.52 17.58 11.48
C GLY A 274 23.61 17.03 12.60
N MET A 275 23.14 17.84 13.56
CA MET A 275 22.26 17.41 14.68
C MET A 275 21.05 16.55 14.24
N TYR A 276 20.52 16.77 13.03
CA TYR A 276 19.41 15.99 12.47
C TYR A 276 19.73 14.49 12.36
N ARG A 277 21.00 14.10 12.21
CA ARG A 277 21.46 12.69 12.13
C ARG A 277 21.14 11.90 13.40
N TYR A 278 21.11 12.59 14.54
CA TYR A 278 20.81 12.01 15.85
C TYR A 278 19.36 12.26 16.29
N LYS A 279 18.73 13.36 15.84
CA LYS A 279 17.36 13.73 16.18
C LYS A 279 16.61 14.32 14.98
N TYR A 280 16.17 13.46 14.06
CA TYR A 280 15.56 13.87 12.78
C TYR A 280 14.34 14.80 12.92
N ARG A 281 13.62 14.77 14.06
CA ARG A 281 12.52 15.73 14.36
C ARG A 281 12.97 17.21 14.31
N LEU A 282 14.27 17.50 14.45
CA LEU A 282 14.87 18.82 14.25
C LEU A 282 14.72 19.36 12.82
N MET A 283 14.44 18.50 11.84
CA MET A 283 14.07 18.90 10.47
C MET A 283 12.76 19.71 10.40
N ARG A 284 12.01 19.85 11.51
CA ARG A 284 10.95 20.86 11.63
C ARG A 284 11.55 22.25 11.82
N GLN A 285 12.44 22.42 12.80
CA GLN A 285 13.15 23.68 13.06
C GLN A 285 14.02 24.09 11.88
N ILE A 286 14.83 23.20 11.31
CA ILE A 286 15.73 23.52 10.19
C ILE A 286 14.95 24.02 8.96
N ARG A 287 13.76 23.47 8.69
CA ARG A 287 12.87 24.02 7.66
C ARG A 287 12.32 25.38 8.06
N MET A 288 11.77 25.53 9.26
CA MET A 288 11.27 26.82 9.76
C MET A 288 12.32 27.94 9.72
N CYS A 289 13.59 27.67 10.04
CA CYS A 289 14.65 28.67 9.92
C CYS A 289 14.92 29.04 8.45
N LYS A 290 14.89 28.07 7.52
CA LYS A 290 14.96 28.37 6.08
C LYS A 290 13.74 29.13 5.56
N ASP A 291 12.53 28.80 6.01
CA ASP A 291 11.30 29.51 5.67
C ASP A 291 11.38 30.98 6.14
N LEU A 292 11.90 31.21 7.36
CA LEU A 292 12.20 32.54 7.90
C LEU A 292 13.29 33.26 7.11
N LYS A 293 14.41 32.58 6.77
CA LYS A 293 15.46 33.12 5.91
C LYS A 293 14.85 33.65 4.61
N HIS A 294 14.15 32.81 3.85
CA HIS A 294 13.56 33.22 2.57
C HIS A 294 12.67 34.45 2.70
N LEU A 295 11.81 34.53 3.73
CA LEU A 295 10.97 35.70 3.97
C LEU A 295 11.78 36.98 4.25
N ILE A 296 12.82 36.89 5.08
CA ILE A 296 13.68 38.03 5.42
C ILE A 296 14.40 38.54 4.15
N TYR A 297 15.02 37.66 3.36
CA TYR A 297 15.68 38.05 2.12
C TYR A 297 14.71 38.66 1.09
N TYR A 298 13.51 38.09 0.91
CA TYR A 298 12.53 38.67 -0.02
C TYR A 298 11.98 40.03 0.44
N ARG A 299 11.91 40.33 1.74
CA ARG A 299 11.53 41.68 2.22
C ARG A 299 12.68 42.68 2.09
N SER A 300 13.94 42.27 2.32
CA SER A 300 15.09 43.18 2.27
C SER A 300 15.56 43.52 0.83
N ILE A 301 15.44 42.60 -0.13
CA ILE A 301 15.98 42.75 -1.50
C ILE A 301 15.16 43.73 -2.38
N LEU A 302 14.01 44.22 -1.91
CA LEU A 302 13.24 45.25 -2.63
C LEU A 302 13.86 46.66 -2.57
N GLY A 303 14.93 46.85 -1.77
CA GLY A 303 15.94 47.88 -1.98
C GLY A 303 17.21 47.27 -2.57
N GLN A 304 17.84 47.93 -3.54
CA GLN A 304 19.04 47.42 -4.24
C GLN A 304 20.26 47.25 -3.31
N TRP A 305 20.51 46.06 -2.76
CA TRP A 305 21.84 45.59 -2.30
C TRP A 305 21.92 44.05 -2.29
N GLY A 306 23.14 43.51 -2.13
CA GLY A 306 23.45 42.08 -2.29
C GLY A 306 23.03 41.15 -1.13
N LYS A 307 23.24 39.84 -1.31
CA LYS A 307 22.93 38.77 -0.34
C LYS A 307 24.17 38.39 0.47
N ASP A 308 24.04 38.18 1.79
CA ASP A 308 24.29 36.89 2.47
C ASP A 308 23.93 36.94 4.00
N PRO A 309 24.07 35.82 4.79
CA PRO A 309 23.55 35.66 6.19
C PRO A 309 24.53 35.07 7.27
N ASP A 310 24.71 35.41 8.57
CA ASP A 310 23.91 35.86 9.77
C ASP A 310 23.26 34.68 10.61
N VAL A 311 23.58 34.09 11.91
CA VAL A 311 23.08 33.30 13.30
C VAL A 311 22.60 31.81 13.61
N GLY A 312 23.06 31.21 14.75
CA GLY A 312 22.58 30.02 15.61
C GLY A 312 20.15 29.47 17.27
N SER A 313 19.91 28.94 18.54
CA SER A 313 20.61 28.56 19.80
C SER A 313 20.43 27.07 20.21
N GLY A 314 20.56 26.71 21.52
CA GLY A 314 20.72 25.30 21.96
C GLY A 314 20.34 24.94 23.42
N HIS A 315 21.14 24.03 24.04
CA HIS A 315 20.97 23.32 25.34
C HIS A 315 19.95 22.13 25.33
N GLN A 316 19.97 21.10 26.22
CA GLN A 316 20.88 20.63 27.30
C GLN A 316 20.71 19.09 27.51
N CYS A 317 21.48 18.43 28.40
CA CYS A 317 21.44 16.96 28.67
C CYS A 317 21.86 16.54 30.11
N GLY A 318 21.67 15.26 30.49
CA GLY A 318 22.27 14.63 31.69
C GLY A 318 21.97 13.11 31.86
N GLY A 319 22.84 12.39 32.60
CA GLY A 319 22.60 11.00 33.09
C GLY A 319 23.69 9.95 32.72
N GLN A 320 24.42 9.41 33.72
CA GLN A 320 25.51 8.41 33.48
C GLN A 320 25.87 7.50 34.69
N PHE A 321 25.61 7.88 35.94
CA PHE A 321 26.33 7.33 37.13
C PHE A 321 25.85 5.98 37.71
N GLU A 322 24.57 5.63 37.61
CA GLU A 322 23.96 4.50 38.38
C GLU A 322 24.21 3.10 37.78
N GLY A 323 24.94 3.00 36.67
CA GLY A 323 25.15 1.73 35.96
C GLY A 323 23.93 1.27 35.17
N ARG A 324 23.72 -0.05 35.06
CA ARG A 324 22.54 -0.65 34.39
C ARG A 324 22.09 -1.93 35.09
N HIS A 325 20.89 -1.94 35.64
CA HIS A 325 20.26 -3.14 36.18
C HIS A 325 20.01 -4.16 35.05
N SER A 326 20.59 -5.35 35.16
CA SER A 326 20.59 -6.37 34.09
C SER A 326 19.23 -7.05 33.85
N LYS A 327 18.38 -7.09 34.88
CA LYS A 327 17.03 -7.70 34.86
C LYS A 327 15.92 -6.82 35.46
N GLY A 328 16.21 -5.59 35.90
CA GLY A 328 15.29 -4.76 36.68
C GLY A 328 14.04 -4.23 35.96
N VAL A 329 13.94 -4.41 34.64
CA VAL A 329 12.76 -4.03 33.85
C VAL A 329 12.34 -5.22 32.98
N ALA A 330 11.09 -5.65 33.13
CA ALA A 330 10.48 -6.67 32.30
C ALA A 330 10.47 -6.24 30.83
N LYS A 331 10.90 -7.12 29.92
CA LYS A 331 11.02 -6.80 28.49
C LYS A 331 9.68 -7.05 27.81
N THR A 332 9.06 -5.99 27.30
CA THR A 332 7.80 -6.08 26.55
C THR A 332 7.90 -7.00 25.33
N VAL A 333 6.76 -7.60 24.98
CA VAL A 333 6.61 -8.55 23.87
C VAL A 333 6.46 -7.76 22.57
N THR A 334 7.56 -7.50 21.90
CA THR A 334 7.55 -6.84 20.58
C THR A 334 7.31 -7.87 19.46
N LYS A 335 6.97 -7.39 18.25
CA LYS A 335 6.70 -8.19 17.03
C LYS A 335 7.64 -9.37 16.80
N GLN A 336 8.93 -9.23 17.13
CA GLN A 336 9.96 -10.27 16.98
C GLN A 336 9.79 -11.48 17.91
N ARG A 337 9.05 -11.35 19.02
CA ARG A 337 8.91 -12.40 20.06
C ARG A 337 7.52 -13.01 20.15
N VAL A 338 6.52 -12.50 19.41
CA VAL A 338 5.12 -12.94 19.55
C VAL A 338 4.97 -14.46 19.39
N GLU A 339 5.53 -15.04 18.32
CA GLU A 339 5.47 -16.50 18.10
C GLU A 339 6.21 -17.28 19.19
N SER A 340 7.38 -16.81 19.64
CA SER A 340 8.18 -17.47 20.68
C SER A 340 7.60 -17.34 22.09
N HIS A 341 6.80 -16.29 22.34
CA HIS A 341 6.12 -16.09 23.61
C HIS A 341 4.85 -16.94 23.68
N PHE A 342 4.06 -16.98 22.62
CA PHE A 342 2.93 -17.89 22.47
C PHE A 342 3.36 -19.36 22.69
N ASP A 343 4.48 -19.78 22.09
CA ASP A 343 5.04 -21.12 22.32
C ASP A 343 5.58 -21.36 23.74
N LEU A 344 5.91 -20.30 24.49
CA LEU A 344 6.29 -20.39 25.90
C LEU A 344 5.07 -20.51 26.81
N GLU A 345 4.05 -19.68 26.58
CA GLU A 345 2.78 -19.66 27.32
C GLU A 345 2.00 -20.96 27.10
N LEU A 346 1.92 -21.44 25.87
CA LEU A 346 1.30 -22.73 25.53
C LEU A 346 1.98 -23.90 26.26
N ARG A 347 3.31 -23.89 26.35
CA ARG A 347 4.06 -24.94 27.06
C ARG A 347 3.92 -24.81 28.58
N ALA A 348 3.74 -23.62 29.12
CA ALA A 348 3.41 -23.42 30.53
C ALA A 348 2.00 -23.94 30.85
N ALA A 349 0.99 -23.59 30.03
CA ALA A 349 -0.38 -24.07 30.20
C ALA A 349 -0.46 -25.61 30.17
N VAL A 350 0.14 -26.25 29.16
CA VAL A 350 0.21 -27.72 29.08
C VAL A 350 0.96 -28.33 30.29
N MET A 351 1.98 -27.66 30.84
CA MET A 351 2.64 -28.13 32.05
C MET A 351 1.74 -28.07 33.30
N HIS A 352 0.83 -27.10 33.39
CA HIS A 352 -0.17 -27.06 34.48
C HIS A 352 -1.18 -28.20 34.31
N ASP A 353 -1.86 -28.29 33.16
CA ASP A 353 -2.82 -29.37 32.85
C ASP A 353 -2.21 -30.77 33.07
N VAL A 354 -0.93 -30.98 32.73
CA VAL A 354 -0.21 -32.24 32.96
C VAL A 354 0.08 -32.52 34.44
N LEU A 355 0.36 -31.50 35.25
CA LEU A 355 0.63 -31.69 36.69
C LEU A 355 -0.66 -31.98 37.47
N ASP A 356 -1.78 -31.40 37.03
CA ASP A 356 -3.10 -31.57 37.64
C ASP A 356 -3.76 -32.91 37.22
N ALA A 357 -3.57 -33.34 35.96
CA ALA A 357 -4.10 -34.61 35.45
C ALA A 357 -3.30 -35.86 35.89
N MET A 358 -2.17 -35.70 36.58
CA MET A 358 -1.29 -36.80 36.96
C MET A 358 -1.41 -37.14 38.46
N PRO A 359 -1.57 -38.42 38.84
CA PRO A 359 -1.65 -38.82 40.24
C PRO A 359 -0.33 -38.56 40.98
N GLU A 360 -0.46 -38.40 42.30
CA GLU A 360 0.63 -38.17 43.25
C GLU A 360 1.71 -39.26 43.11
N GLY A 361 2.93 -38.88 42.76
CA GLY A 361 4.09 -39.78 42.61
C GLY A 361 4.72 -39.86 41.21
N ILE A 362 3.99 -39.56 40.12
CA ILE A 362 4.51 -39.72 38.73
C ILE A 362 4.86 -38.36 38.06
N LYS A 363 4.57 -37.25 38.74
CA LYS A 363 4.44 -35.90 38.16
C LYS A 363 5.66 -35.36 37.39
N GLN A 364 6.89 -35.51 37.87
CA GLN A 364 8.05 -34.81 37.27
C GLN A 364 8.67 -35.49 36.03
N ASN A 365 8.88 -36.82 36.05
CA ASN A 365 9.70 -37.49 35.04
C ASN A 365 9.04 -37.59 33.65
N LYS A 366 7.70 -37.70 33.58
CA LYS A 366 6.98 -37.91 32.30
C LYS A 366 6.61 -36.60 31.56
N ALA A 367 6.59 -35.46 32.25
CA ALA A 367 6.11 -34.20 31.69
C ALA A 367 6.93 -33.72 30.47
N ARG A 368 8.26 -33.91 30.49
CA ARG A 368 9.13 -33.60 29.34
C ARG A 368 8.77 -34.41 28.09
N THR A 369 8.42 -35.69 28.26
CA THR A 369 8.02 -36.60 27.17
C THR A 369 6.65 -36.21 26.60
N ILE A 370 5.69 -35.83 27.45
CA ILE A 370 4.38 -35.32 27.01
C ILE A 370 4.56 -34.04 26.17
N LEU A 371 5.46 -33.13 26.57
CA LEU A 371 5.81 -31.96 25.76
C LEU A 371 6.55 -32.29 24.45
N GLN A 372 7.17 -33.46 24.31
CA GLN A 372 7.70 -33.96 23.04
C GLN A 372 6.55 -34.47 22.15
N HIS A 373 5.64 -35.28 22.70
CA HIS A 373 4.44 -35.73 21.97
C HIS A 373 3.57 -34.57 21.48
N LEU A 374 3.35 -33.52 22.29
CA LEU A 374 2.70 -32.28 21.87
C LEU A 374 3.42 -31.62 20.67
N SER A 375 4.76 -31.58 20.71
CA SER A 375 5.58 -30.97 19.67
C SER A 375 5.54 -31.78 18.37
N GLU A 376 5.40 -33.10 18.46
CA GLU A 376 5.29 -34.00 17.31
C GLU A 376 3.87 -34.03 16.73
N ALA A 377 2.84 -34.06 17.56
CA ALA A 377 1.44 -33.91 17.12
C ALA A 377 1.24 -32.61 16.33
N TRP A 378 1.90 -31.52 16.72
CA TRP A 378 1.93 -30.26 15.95
C TRP A 378 2.73 -30.35 14.63
N ARG A 379 3.72 -31.23 14.52
CA ARG A 379 4.41 -31.52 13.25
C ARG A 379 3.52 -32.35 12.33
N CYS A 380 2.98 -33.47 12.81
CA CYS A 380 2.01 -34.31 12.10
C CYS A 380 0.82 -33.50 11.58
N TRP A 381 0.21 -32.64 12.42
CA TRP A 381 -0.90 -31.78 12.00
C TRP A 381 -0.54 -30.84 10.82
N LYS A 382 0.67 -30.27 10.81
CA LYS A 382 1.16 -29.43 9.69
C LYS A 382 1.51 -30.22 8.44
N ALA A 383 1.85 -31.50 8.58
CA ALA A 383 2.15 -32.43 7.50
C ALA A 383 0.89 -33.17 6.98
N ASN A 384 -0.25 -33.00 7.69
CA ASN A 384 -1.48 -33.77 7.55
C ASN A 384 -1.34 -35.29 7.78
N ILE A 385 -0.28 -35.71 8.46
CA ILE A 385 -0.06 -37.11 8.83
C ILE A 385 -0.97 -37.43 10.03
N PRO A 386 -1.75 -38.54 10.00
CA PRO A 386 -2.58 -38.95 11.12
C PRO A 386 -1.70 -39.28 12.33
N TRP A 387 -1.87 -38.52 13.42
CA TRP A 387 -1.12 -38.72 14.65
C TRP A 387 -1.86 -39.68 15.58
N LYS A 388 -1.34 -40.90 15.75
CA LYS A 388 -1.79 -41.85 16.76
C LYS A 388 -0.57 -42.53 17.39
N VAL A 389 -0.53 -42.58 18.73
CA VAL A 389 0.58 -43.18 19.49
C VAL A 389 0.06 -44.43 20.21
N PRO A 390 0.57 -45.64 19.87
CA PRO A 390 0.22 -46.86 20.59
C PRO A 390 0.53 -46.75 22.09
N GLY A 391 -0.40 -47.18 22.95
CA GLY A 391 -0.21 -47.18 24.40
C GLY A 391 -0.25 -45.82 25.11
N LEU A 392 -0.56 -44.72 24.41
CA LEU A 392 -0.73 -43.41 25.05
C LEU A 392 -2.07 -43.36 25.83
N PRO A 393 -2.11 -42.88 27.10
CA PRO A 393 -3.36 -42.72 27.83
C PRO A 393 -4.30 -41.70 27.19
N VAL A 394 -5.56 -42.10 26.98
CA VAL A 394 -6.61 -41.29 26.32
C VAL A 394 -6.77 -39.87 26.90
N PRO A 395 -6.69 -39.62 28.23
CA PRO A 395 -6.73 -38.26 28.76
C PRO A 395 -5.60 -37.36 28.26
N ILE A 396 -4.38 -37.92 28.12
CA ILE A 396 -3.19 -37.20 27.63
C ILE A 396 -3.31 -36.99 26.11
N GLU A 397 -3.84 -37.96 25.37
CA GLU A 397 -4.13 -37.83 23.94
C GLU A 397 -5.13 -36.70 23.67
N ASN A 398 -6.27 -36.69 24.37
CA ASN A 398 -7.30 -35.66 24.25
C ASN A 398 -6.79 -34.26 24.65
N MET A 399 -5.99 -34.17 25.71
CA MET A 399 -5.34 -32.92 26.13
C MET A 399 -4.38 -32.40 25.03
N ILE A 400 -3.54 -33.27 24.45
CA ILE A 400 -2.65 -32.90 23.34
C ILE A 400 -3.47 -32.41 22.13
N LEU A 401 -4.52 -33.14 21.74
CA LEU A 401 -5.39 -32.78 20.60
C LEU A 401 -6.07 -31.42 20.82
N ARG A 402 -6.57 -31.12 22.03
CA ARG A 402 -7.16 -29.83 22.41
C ARG A 402 -6.18 -28.67 22.19
N TYR A 403 -4.93 -28.82 22.65
CA TYR A 403 -3.90 -27.78 22.50
C TYR A 403 -3.34 -27.67 21.08
N VAL A 404 -3.24 -28.79 20.34
CA VAL A 404 -2.90 -28.78 18.90
C VAL A 404 -3.97 -28.05 18.09
N LYS A 405 -5.26 -28.26 18.40
CA LYS A 405 -6.36 -27.51 17.76
C LYS A 405 -6.29 -26.01 18.09
N SER A 406 -6.18 -25.63 19.35
CA SER A 406 -6.03 -24.22 19.75
C SER A 406 -4.85 -23.52 19.03
N LYS A 407 -3.71 -24.22 18.89
CA LYS A 407 -2.55 -23.75 18.13
C LYS A 407 -2.81 -23.65 16.62
N ALA A 408 -3.55 -24.60 16.06
CA ALA A 408 -3.97 -24.58 14.66
C ALA A 408 -4.89 -23.39 14.36
N ASP A 409 -5.90 -23.15 15.20
CA ASP A 409 -6.86 -22.04 15.06
C ASP A 409 -6.12 -20.68 15.07
N TRP A 410 -5.23 -20.48 16.05
CA TRP A 410 -4.35 -19.29 16.09
C TRP A 410 -3.45 -19.17 14.84
N TRP A 411 -2.83 -20.26 14.41
CA TRP A 411 -1.90 -20.27 13.29
C TRP A 411 -2.59 -19.95 11.94
N THR A 412 -3.82 -20.44 11.76
CA THR A 412 -4.67 -20.22 10.60
C THR A 412 -5.23 -18.79 10.60
N ASN A 413 -5.77 -18.31 11.72
CA ASN A 413 -6.24 -16.92 11.87
C ASN A 413 -5.11 -15.90 11.57
N VAL A 414 -3.88 -16.17 12.05
CA VAL A 414 -2.71 -15.35 11.73
C VAL A 414 -2.29 -15.46 10.26
N ALA A 415 -2.60 -16.55 9.55
CA ALA A 415 -2.41 -16.63 8.10
C ALA A 415 -3.43 -15.76 7.34
N HIS A 416 -4.72 -15.88 7.62
CA HIS A 416 -5.75 -15.06 6.96
C HIS A 416 -5.54 -13.56 7.23
N TYR A 417 -5.26 -13.17 8.48
CA TYR A 417 -4.98 -11.77 8.85
C TYR A 417 -3.76 -11.21 8.10
N ASN A 418 -2.68 -11.97 7.95
CA ASN A 418 -1.52 -11.49 7.18
C ASN A 418 -1.76 -11.54 5.66
N ARG A 419 -2.53 -12.50 5.14
CA ARG A 419 -2.90 -12.51 3.72
C ARG A 419 -3.72 -11.28 3.35
N GLU A 420 -4.73 -10.93 4.16
CA GLU A 420 -5.55 -9.75 3.90
C GLU A 420 -4.75 -8.45 3.98
N ARG A 421 -3.79 -8.36 4.91
CA ARG A 421 -2.85 -7.22 4.98
C ARG A 421 -1.91 -7.15 3.77
N ILE A 422 -1.49 -8.28 3.22
CA ILE A 422 -0.70 -8.36 1.97
C ILE A 422 -1.57 -7.93 0.78
N ARG A 423 -2.80 -8.45 0.66
CA ARG A 423 -3.76 -8.12 -0.40
C ARG A 423 -4.10 -6.63 -0.45
N ARG A 424 -4.22 -5.98 0.71
CA ARG A 424 -4.45 -4.52 0.86
C ARG A 424 -3.18 -3.66 0.66
N GLY A 425 -2.03 -4.24 0.34
CA GLY A 425 -0.77 -3.49 0.21
C GLY A 425 -0.27 -2.83 1.50
N ALA A 426 -0.69 -3.32 2.67
CA ALA A 426 -0.29 -2.74 3.95
C ALA A 426 1.20 -3.00 4.26
N THR A 427 1.76 -2.29 5.24
CA THR A 427 3.17 -2.43 5.63
C THR A 427 3.45 -3.80 6.26
N VAL A 428 4.05 -4.70 5.46
CA VAL A 428 4.37 -6.09 5.83
C VAL A 428 5.84 -6.39 5.55
N ASP A 429 6.49 -7.15 6.45
CA ASP A 429 7.90 -7.49 6.31
C ASP A 429 8.07 -8.62 5.27
N LYS A 430 9.14 -8.61 4.47
CA LYS A 430 9.45 -9.68 3.50
C LYS A 430 9.50 -11.09 4.12
N THR A 431 9.85 -11.19 5.40
CA THR A 431 9.82 -12.43 6.19
C THR A 431 8.41 -12.91 6.53
N VAL A 432 7.46 -11.98 6.71
CA VAL A 432 6.04 -12.31 6.93
C VAL A 432 5.41 -12.79 5.64
N CYS A 433 5.67 -12.17 4.47
CA CYS A 433 5.16 -12.68 3.18
C CYS A 433 5.64 -14.11 2.90
N ARG A 434 6.95 -14.37 3.04
CA ARG A 434 7.52 -15.72 2.88
C ARG A 434 6.96 -16.75 3.87
N LYS A 435 6.73 -16.36 5.13
CA LYS A 435 6.03 -17.22 6.10
C LYS A 435 4.60 -17.48 5.66
N ASN A 436 3.88 -16.45 5.25
CA ASN A 436 2.46 -16.52 4.89
C ASN A 436 2.23 -17.45 3.70
N LEU A 437 3.05 -17.34 2.64
CA LEU A 437 3.07 -18.27 1.51
C LEU A 437 3.19 -19.72 2.01
N GLY A 438 4.21 -20.03 2.81
CA GLY A 438 4.41 -21.36 3.41
C GLY A 438 3.36 -21.78 4.46
N ARG A 439 2.45 -20.90 4.89
CA ARG A 439 1.23 -21.27 5.63
C ARG A 439 0.10 -21.64 4.66
N LEU A 440 -0.14 -20.79 3.66
CA LEU A 440 -1.21 -20.97 2.67
C LEU A 440 -1.00 -22.22 1.80
N THR A 441 0.23 -22.52 1.37
CA THR A 441 0.55 -23.77 0.64
C THR A 441 0.14 -25.01 1.43
N ARG A 442 0.37 -25.03 2.75
CA ARG A 442 -0.07 -26.16 3.60
C ARG A 442 -1.57 -26.21 3.80
N LEU A 443 -2.23 -25.06 4.00
CA LEU A 443 -3.69 -25.02 4.12
C LEU A 443 -4.37 -25.54 2.84
N TRP A 444 -3.86 -25.14 1.67
CA TRP A 444 -4.31 -25.64 0.38
C TRP A 444 -4.07 -27.16 0.24
N LEU A 445 -2.85 -27.64 0.47
CA LEU A 445 -2.53 -29.07 0.38
C LEU A 445 -3.33 -29.95 1.37
N LYS A 446 -3.70 -29.42 2.54
CA LYS A 446 -4.57 -30.13 3.49
C LYS A 446 -5.99 -30.29 2.95
N ALA A 447 -6.57 -29.22 2.42
CA ALA A 447 -7.90 -29.26 1.79
C ALA A 447 -7.90 -30.10 0.50
N GLU A 448 -6.79 -30.11 -0.24
CA GLU A 448 -6.61 -30.91 -1.45
C GLU A 448 -6.52 -32.42 -1.11
N GLN A 449 -5.73 -32.80 -0.11
CA GLN A 449 -5.69 -34.17 0.41
C GLN A 449 -7.08 -34.66 0.87
N GLU A 450 -7.85 -33.80 1.54
CA GLU A 450 -9.23 -34.08 1.96
C GLU A 450 -10.18 -34.23 0.76
N ARG A 451 -10.05 -33.37 -0.27
CA ARG A 451 -10.79 -33.44 -1.54
C ARG A 451 -10.55 -34.76 -2.28
N GLN A 452 -9.30 -35.18 -2.39
CA GLN A 452 -8.89 -36.43 -3.03
C GLN A 452 -9.37 -37.67 -2.25
N HIS A 453 -9.27 -37.63 -0.91
CA HIS A 453 -9.81 -38.70 -0.06
C HIS A 453 -11.33 -38.84 -0.17
N ASN A 454 -12.06 -37.72 -0.16
CA ASN A 454 -13.51 -37.72 -0.30
C ASN A 454 -13.94 -38.26 -1.66
N TYR A 455 -13.24 -37.93 -2.76
CA TYR A 455 -13.51 -38.53 -4.08
C TYR A 455 -13.40 -40.06 -4.07
N LEU A 456 -12.34 -40.61 -3.47
CA LEU A 456 -12.12 -42.06 -3.38
C LEU A 456 -13.09 -42.77 -2.41
N LYS A 457 -13.74 -42.02 -1.51
CA LYS A 457 -14.68 -42.52 -0.49
C LYS A 457 -16.13 -42.44 -0.95
N ASP A 458 -16.52 -41.31 -1.54
CA ASP A 458 -17.89 -40.99 -1.94
C ASP A 458 -18.17 -41.43 -3.39
N GLY A 459 -17.12 -41.62 -4.20
CA GLY A 459 -17.18 -42.09 -5.57
C GLY A 459 -17.16 -40.98 -6.64
N PRO A 460 -17.26 -41.35 -7.93
CA PRO A 460 -17.32 -40.39 -9.03
C PRO A 460 -18.53 -39.45 -8.90
N TYR A 461 -18.28 -38.14 -8.85
CA TYR A 461 -19.34 -37.12 -8.74
C TYR A 461 -20.17 -36.92 -10.03
N VAL A 462 -19.73 -37.48 -11.15
CA VAL A 462 -20.49 -37.50 -12.41
C VAL A 462 -21.26 -38.81 -12.46
N THR A 463 -22.58 -38.76 -12.62
CA THR A 463 -23.38 -40.00 -12.69
C THR A 463 -23.09 -40.76 -13.99
N PRO A 464 -23.29 -42.10 -14.03
CA PRO A 464 -23.10 -42.87 -15.25
C PRO A 464 -23.97 -42.39 -16.42
N GLU A 465 -25.17 -41.88 -16.14
CA GLU A 465 -26.11 -41.35 -17.14
C GLU A 465 -25.60 -40.04 -17.76
N GLU A 466 -25.15 -39.09 -16.93
CA GLU A 466 -24.49 -37.85 -17.39
C GLU A 466 -23.21 -38.17 -18.18
N ALA A 467 -22.39 -39.11 -17.69
CA ALA A 467 -21.15 -39.50 -18.37
C ALA A 467 -21.42 -40.09 -19.77
N VAL A 468 -22.46 -40.91 -19.92
CA VAL A 468 -22.91 -41.45 -21.22
C VAL A 468 -23.49 -40.34 -22.12
N ALA A 469 -24.28 -39.42 -21.57
CA ALA A 469 -24.83 -38.28 -22.35
C ALA A 469 -23.71 -37.38 -22.91
N ILE A 470 -22.71 -37.06 -22.09
CA ILE A 470 -21.57 -36.21 -22.48
C ILE A 470 -20.68 -36.96 -23.50
N TYR A 471 -20.43 -38.25 -23.29
CA TYR A 471 -19.66 -39.07 -24.23
C TYR A 471 -20.34 -39.21 -25.60
N THR A 472 -21.65 -39.52 -25.62
CA THR A 472 -22.43 -39.65 -26.87
C THR A 472 -22.58 -38.31 -27.61
N THR A 473 -22.75 -37.20 -26.89
CA THR A 473 -22.72 -35.85 -27.48
C THR A 473 -21.37 -35.58 -28.15
N THR A 474 -20.26 -35.97 -27.50
CA THR A 474 -18.91 -35.82 -28.06
C THR A 474 -18.69 -36.70 -29.30
N VAL A 475 -19.18 -37.96 -29.29
CA VAL A 475 -19.15 -38.86 -30.45
C VAL A 475 -19.91 -38.26 -31.63
N HIS A 476 -21.17 -37.88 -31.45
CA HIS A 476 -21.98 -37.32 -32.54
C HIS A 476 -21.45 -35.99 -33.07
N TRP A 477 -20.80 -35.17 -32.23
CA TRP A 477 -20.05 -34.00 -32.70
C TRP A 477 -18.92 -34.42 -33.66
N LEU A 478 -18.03 -35.31 -33.23
CA LEU A 478 -16.87 -35.74 -34.02
C LEU A 478 -17.29 -36.46 -35.32
N GLU A 479 -18.36 -37.26 -35.28
CA GLU A 479 -19.00 -37.85 -36.46
C GLU A 479 -19.52 -36.79 -37.43
N SER A 480 -20.23 -35.76 -36.93
CA SER A 480 -20.74 -34.66 -37.77
C SER A 480 -19.61 -33.85 -38.44
N ARG A 481 -18.46 -33.70 -37.78
CA ARG A 481 -17.24 -33.08 -38.34
C ARG A 481 -16.49 -34.01 -39.30
N LYS A 482 -16.81 -35.31 -39.32
CA LYS A 482 -16.04 -36.38 -39.98
C LYS A 482 -14.58 -36.40 -39.52
N PHE A 483 -14.38 -36.22 -38.22
CA PHE A 483 -13.05 -36.14 -37.62
C PHE A 483 -12.28 -37.45 -37.78
N SER A 484 -10.97 -37.35 -38.05
CA SER A 484 -10.05 -38.48 -38.12
C SER A 484 -9.15 -38.48 -36.88
N PRO A 485 -9.19 -39.51 -36.01
CA PRO A 485 -8.35 -39.57 -34.82
C PRO A 485 -6.85 -39.37 -35.10
N ILE A 486 -6.18 -38.63 -34.22
CA ILE A 486 -4.75 -38.37 -34.26
C ILE A 486 -3.99 -39.67 -33.98
N PRO A 487 -3.19 -40.19 -34.93
CA PRO A 487 -2.48 -41.44 -34.76
C PRO A 487 -1.30 -41.30 -33.79
N PHE A 488 -0.69 -42.43 -33.44
CA PHE A 488 0.62 -42.42 -32.81
C PHE A 488 1.70 -41.85 -33.77
N PRO A 489 2.68 -41.05 -33.31
CA PRO A 489 3.79 -40.57 -34.14
C PRO A 489 4.54 -41.72 -34.83
N PRO A 490 4.42 -41.90 -36.17
CA PRO A 490 5.03 -43.04 -36.85
C PRO A 490 6.56 -42.97 -36.78
N LEU A 491 7.25 -44.11 -36.88
CA LEU A 491 8.71 -44.17 -36.68
C LEU A 491 9.47 -43.16 -37.56
N SER A 492 9.06 -43.02 -38.82
CA SER A 492 9.53 -41.99 -39.75
C SER A 492 8.41 -40.98 -40.03
N TYR A 493 8.37 -39.88 -39.26
CA TYR A 493 7.43 -38.78 -39.45
C TYR A 493 8.17 -37.53 -39.96
N LYS A 494 7.66 -36.94 -41.05
CA LYS A 494 8.36 -35.89 -41.83
C LYS A 494 8.67 -34.60 -41.07
N HIS A 495 8.08 -34.40 -39.89
CA HIS A 495 8.19 -33.15 -39.12
C HIS A 495 8.71 -33.36 -37.68
N ASP A 496 9.09 -34.60 -37.31
CA ASP A 496 9.55 -34.94 -35.96
C ASP A 496 10.66 -34.03 -35.43
N THR A 497 11.70 -33.81 -36.22
CA THR A 497 12.85 -32.98 -35.84
C THR A 497 12.46 -31.52 -35.64
N LYS A 498 11.49 -31.00 -36.41
CA LYS A 498 10.97 -29.64 -36.24
C LYS A 498 10.16 -29.51 -34.94
N LEU A 499 9.28 -30.47 -34.66
CA LEU A 499 8.49 -30.50 -33.41
C LEU A 499 9.39 -30.65 -32.17
N LEU A 500 10.46 -31.45 -32.27
CA LEU A 500 11.45 -31.56 -31.20
C LEU A 500 12.22 -30.24 -31.00
N ILE A 501 12.68 -29.58 -32.05
CA ILE A 501 13.39 -28.29 -31.94
C ILE A 501 12.50 -27.25 -31.23
N LEU A 502 11.25 -27.07 -31.67
CA LEU A 502 10.30 -26.13 -31.04
C LEU A 502 10.05 -26.47 -29.55
N ALA A 503 9.93 -27.75 -29.21
CA ALA A 503 9.80 -28.20 -27.83
C ALA A 503 11.05 -27.89 -26.98
N LEU A 504 12.26 -28.10 -27.53
CA LEU A 504 13.52 -27.82 -26.84
C LEU A 504 13.80 -26.31 -26.71
N GLU A 505 13.41 -25.49 -27.68
CA GLU A 505 13.51 -24.03 -27.62
C GLU A 505 12.67 -23.47 -26.47
N ARG A 506 11.38 -23.84 -26.39
CA ARG A 506 10.46 -23.42 -25.32
C ARG A 506 10.91 -23.83 -23.92
N LEU A 507 11.55 -25.00 -23.77
CA LEU A 507 12.16 -25.42 -22.50
C LEU A 507 13.41 -24.59 -22.17
N LYS A 508 14.25 -24.27 -23.15
CA LYS A 508 15.48 -23.48 -22.99
C LYS A 508 15.21 -22.01 -22.62
N GLU A 509 14.18 -21.40 -23.22
CA GLU A 509 13.77 -20.01 -22.92
C GLU A 509 13.49 -19.79 -21.42
N SER A 510 12.87 -20.78 -20.76
CA SER A 510 12.52 -20.77 -19.34
C SER A 510 13.69 -20.48 -18.40
N TYR A 511 14.94 -20.73 -18.84
CA TYR A 511 16.15 -20.55 -18.04
C TYR A 511 17.04 -19.39 -18.50
N SER A 512 16.72 -18.71 -19.61
CA SER A 512 17.54 -17.63 -20.20
C SER A 512 17.82 -16.46 -19.22
N VAL A 513 16.89 -16.17 -18.30
CA VAL A 513 16.99 -15.11 -17.29
C VAL A 513 17.69 -15.58 -16.00
N ALA A 514 17.94 -16.88 -15.82
CA ALA A 514 18.29 -17.49 -14.54
C ALA A 514 19.81 -17.49 -14.24
N VAL A 515 20.30 -16.41 -13.61
CA VAL A 515 21.73 -16.25 -13.19
C VAL A 515 22.24 -17.35 -12.23
N ARG A 516 21.35 -18.12 -11.59
CA ARG A 516 21.72 -19.23 -10.69
C ARG A 516 20.82 -20.45 -10.91
N LEU A 517 21.42 -21.50 -11.44
CA LEU A 517 20.76 -22.77 -11.77
C LEU A 517 20.94 -23.81 -10.66
N ASN A 518 19.84 -24.42 -10.24
CA ASN A 518 19.77 -25.62 -9.39
C ASN A 518 20.31 -26.87 -10.14
N GLN A 519 20.57 -27.97 -9.43
CA GLN A 519 21.11 -29.18 -10.06
C GLN A 519 20.16 -29.75 -11.14
N LEU A 520 18.87 -29.90 -10.83
CA LEU A 520 17.84 -30.36 -11.79
C LEU A 520 17.76 -29.47 -13.04
N GLN A 521 18.02 -28.17 -12.91
CA GLN A 521 17.97 -27.23 -14.04
C GLN A 521 19.22 -27.35 -14.94
N ARG A 522 20.36 -27.77 -14.38
CA ARG A 522 21.57 -28.09 -15.17
C ARG A 522 21.44 -29.45 -15.86
N GLU A 523 20.81 -30.40 -15.19
CA GLU A 523 20.44 -31.70 -15.76
C GLU A 523 19.44 -31.53 -16.92
N GLU A 524 18.45 -30.65 -16.76
CA GLU A 524 17.54 -30.28 -17.85
C GLU A 524 18.28 -29.65 -19.04
N LEU A 525 19.13 -28.65 -18.81
CA LEU A 525 19.92 -28.03 -19.89
C LEU A 525 20.85 -29.04 -20.59
N GLY A 526 21.52 -29.92 -19.84
CA GLY A 526 22.36 -30.98 -20.41
C GLY A 526 21.57 -32.02 -21.22
N LEU A 527 20.36 -32.39 -20.78
CA LEU A 527 19.46 -33.27 -21.54
C LEU A 527 18.89 -32.59 -22.79
N ILE A 528 18.70 -31.27 -22.76
CA ILE A 528 18.30 -30.45 -23.91
C ILE A 528 19.46 -30.38 -24.92
N GLU A 529 20.68 -30.10 -24.49
CA GLU A 529 21.88 -30.06 -25.36
C GLU A 529 22.12 -31.42 -26.03
N GLN A 530 22.08 -32.53 -25.28
CA GLN A 530 22.16 -33.89 -25.84
C GLN A 530 21.05 -34.20 -26.87
N ALA A 531 19.85 -33.60 -26.71
CA ALA A 531 18.74 -33.78 -27.64
C ALA A 531 18.85 -32.91 -28.91
N TYR A 532 19.63 -31.82 -28.88
CA TYR A 532 20.05 -31.10 -30.07
C TYR A 532 21.16 -31.85 -30.83
N ASP A 533 22.13 -32.42 -30.11
CA ASP A 533 23.24 -33.18 -30.72
C ASP A 533 22.75 -34.47 -31.39
N ASN A 534 21.91 -35.26 -30.71
CA ASN A 534 21.43 -36.57 -31.17
C ASN A 534 19.89 -36.66 -31.22
N PRO A 535 19.21 -35.89 -32.09
CA PRO A 535 17.74 -35.79 -32.09
C PRO A 535 17.05 -37.11 -32.43
N HIS A 536 17.65 -37.99 -33.23
CA HIS A 536 17.07 -39.30 -33.56
C HIS A 536 17.03 -40.25 -32.35
N GLU A 537 18.05 -40.22 -31.48
CA GLU A 537 18.04 -40.99 -30.23
C GLU A 537 17.01 -40.42 -29.26
N ALA A 538 16.96 -39.09 -29.12
CA ALA A 538 15.96 -38.41 -28.30
C ALA A 538 14.52 -38.74 -28.74
N LEU A 539 14.22 -38.72 -30.05
CA LEU A 539 12.93 -39.11 -30.61
C LEU A 539 12.58 -40.59 -30.34
N SER A 540 13.56 -41.50 -30.49
CA SER A 540 13.39 -42.92 -30.17
C SER A 540 13.06 -43.13 -28.68
N ARG A 541 13.78 -42.44 -27.80
CA ARG A 541 13.55 -42.41 -26.35
C ARG A 541 12.14 -41.89 -26.03
N ILE A 542 11.75 -40.74 -26.58
CA ILE A 542 10.42 -40.12 -26.41
C ILE A 542 9.30 -41.09 -26.85
N LYS A 543 9.37 -41.65 -28.06
CA LYS A 543 8.35 -42.59 -28.56
C LYS A 543 8.27 -43.86 -27.70
N ARG A 544 9.40 -44.36 -27.19
CA ARG A 544 9.42 -45.46 -26.22
C ARG A 544 8.69 -45.10 -24.91
N HIS A 545 8.92 -43.90 -24.34
CA HIS A 545 8.21 -43.44 -23.15
C HIS A 545 6.69 -43.33 -23.39
N LEU A 546 6.25 -42.78 -24.52
CA LEU A 546 4.83 -42.71 -24.89
C LEU A 546 4.18 -44.11 -24.99
N LEU A 547 4.89 -45.11 -25.52
CA LEU A 547 4.39 -46.48 -25.61
C LEU A 547 4.36 -47.19 -24.25
N THR A 548 5.45 -47.18 -23.49
CA THR A 548 5.60 -48.09 -22.32
C THR A 548 5.38 -47.44 -20.96
N GLN A 549 5.54 -46.12 -20.81
CA GLN A 549 5.50 -45.49 -19.49
C GLN A 549 4.05 -45.16 -19.09
N ARG A 550 3.61 -45.76 -17.97
CA ARG A 550 2.31 -45.51 -17.32
C ARG A 550 2.43 -45.23 -15.82
N ALA A 551 3.67 -45.14 -15.31
CA ALA A 551 4.00 -44.68 -13.97
C ALA A 551 5.12 -43.64 -14.10
N PHE A 552 5.04 -42.57 -13.31
CA PHE A 552 5.90 -41.39 -13.40
C PHE A 552 6.42 -41.04 -12.00
N LYS A 553 7.45 -40.20 -11.91
CA LYS A 553 7.98 -39.78 -10.61
C LYS A 553 7.04 -38.79 -9.90
N GLU A 554 7.31 -38.54 -8.63
CA GLU A 554 6.61 -37.47 -7.91
C GLU A 554 6.94 -36.09 -8.51
N VAL A 555 5.94 -35.20 -8.49
CA VAL A 555 6.02 -33.84 -9.02
C VAL A 555 5.99 -32.88 -7.84
N GLY A 556 7.01 -32.03 -7.72
CA GLY A 556 7.07 -31.02 -6.67
C GLY A 556 6.01 -29.95 -6.90
N ILE A 557 5.41 -29.41 -5.84
CA ILE A 557 4.47 -28.27 -5.94
C ILE A 557 4.90 -27.10 -5.05
N GLU A 558 5.31 -26.00 -5.68
CA GLU A 558 5.51 -24.69 -5.03
C GLU A 558 4.35 -23.75 -5.38
N PHE A 559 4.35 -22.53 -4.82
CA PHE A 559 3.35 -21.51 -5.15
C PHE A 559 4.01 -20.17 -5.43
N MET A 560 3.64 -19.54 -6.55
CA MET A 560 4.00 -18.16 -6.86
C MET A 560 3.04 -17.20 -6.16
N ASP A 561 3.59 -16.19 -5.47
CA ASP A 561 2.80 -15.21 -4.72
C ASP A 561 2.65 -13.90 -5.51
N LEU A 562 1.48 -13.69 -6.11
CA LEU A 562 1.10 -12.45 -6.79
C LEU A 562 0.49 -11.41 -5.82
N TYR A 563 0.60 -11.64 -4.51
CA TYR A 563 0.03 -10.86 -3.40
C TYR A 563 -1.51 -10.81 -3.31
N SER A 564 -2.21 -10.84 -4.45
CA SER A 564 -3.67 -10.94 -4.57
C SER A 564 -4.12 -12.41 -4.42
N TYR A 565 -3.79 -13.26 -5.40
CA TYR A 565 -3.98 -14.70 -5.39
C TYR A 565 -2.62 -15.46 -5.41
N LEU A 566 -2.66 -16.79 -5.45
CA LEU A 566 -1.49 -17.66 -5.54
C LEU A 566 -1.66 -18.59 -6.74
N ILE A 567 -0.59 -18.85 -7.49
CA ILE A 567 -0.57 -19.80 -8.61
C ILE A 567 0.26 -21.03 -8.20
N PRO A 568 -0.25 -22.27 -8.33
CA PRO A 568 0.53 -23.49 -8.10
C PRO A 568 1.54 -23.68 -9.25
N VAL A 569 2.81 -23.88 -8.90
CA VAL A 569 3.91 -24.13 -9.84
C VAL A 569 4.40 -25.56 -9.63
N TYR A 570 4.51 -26.33 -10.72
CA TYR A 570 4.84 -27.75 -10.66
C TYR A 570 6.26 -28.02 -11.17
N GLU A 571 7.07 -28.71 -10.36
CA GLU A 571 8.43 -29.15 -10.70
C GLU A 571 8.38 -30.61 -11.19
N ILE A 572 8.44 -30.81 -12.51
CA ILE A 572 8.39 -32.10 -13.19
C ILE A 572 9.83 -32.58 -13.51
N GLU A 573 10.08 -33.89 -13.52
CA GLU A 573 11.38 -34.45 -13.93
C GLU A 573 11.77 -34.01 -15.36
N PRO A 574 13.00 -33.50 -15.59
CA PRO A 574 13.46 -33.03 -16.90
C PRO A 574 13.28 -34.02 -18.07
N LEU A 575 13.58 -35.31 -17.86
CA LEU A 575 13.46 -36.33 -18.92
C LEU A 575 11.99 -36.54 -19.35
N GLU A 576 11.07 -36.53 -18.37
CA GLU A 576 9.65 -36.63 -18.67
C GLU A 576 9.13 -35.32 -19.29
N LYS A 577 9.59 -34.16 -18.81
CA LYS A 577 9.23 -32.82 -19.30
C LYS A 577 9.57 -32.62 -20.80
N ILE A 578 10.68 -33.18 -21.28
CA ILE A 578 11.03 -33.20 -22.72
C ILE A 578 10.03 -34.06 -23.52
N THR A 579 9.60 -35.20 -22.97
CA THR A 579 8.59 -36.08 -23.58
C THR A 579 7.22 -35.38 -23.63
N ASP A 580 6.83 -34.73 -22.53
CA ASP A 580 5.59 -33.95 -22.41
C ASP A 580 5.57 -32.77 -23.40
N ALA A 581 6.70 -32.09 -23.60
CA ALA A 581 6.84 -30.94 -24.51
C ALA A 581 6.77 -31.32 -25.99
N TYR A 582 7.45 -32.40 -26.41
CA TYR A 582 7.29 -32.92 -27.78
C TYR A 582 5.85 -33.38 -28.03
N LEU A 583 5.22 -34.01 -27.04
CA LEU A 583 3.82 -34.44 -27.15
C LEU A 583 2.85 -33.25 -27.30
N ASP A 584 3.02 -32.19 -26.53
CA ASP A 584 2.24 -30.94 -26.68
C ASP A 584 2.34 -30.39 -28.11
N GLN A 585 3.55 -30.26 -28.65
CA GLN A 585 3.77 -29.77 -30.01
C GLN A 585 3.18 -30.69 -31.09
N TYR A 586 3.25 -32.01 -30.91
CA TYR A 586 2.62 -32.98 -31.81
C TYR A 586 1.09 -32.91 -31.79
N LEU A 587 0.49 -32.81 -30.59
CA LEU A 587 -0.96 -32.75 -30.39
C LEU A 587 -1.56 -31.47 -30.99
N TRP A 588 -0.93 -30.31 -30.77
CA TRP A 588 -1.36 -29.06 -31.38
C TRP A 588 -1.22 -29.08 -32.91
N TYR A 589 -0.11 -29.58 -33.45
CA TYR A 589 0.12 -29.63 -34.89
C TYR A 589 -0.85 -30.54 -35.64
N GLU A 590 -1.08 -31.78 -35.19
CA GLU A 590 -2.09 -32.65 -35.82
C GLU A 590 -3.52 -32.21 -35.49
N GLY A 591 -3.76 -31.56 -34.34
CA GLY A 591 -5.06 -31.03 -33.94
C GLY A 591 -5.58 -29.90 -34.83
N ASP A 592 -4.76 -28.89 -35.11
CA ASP A 592 -5.10 -27.80 -36.02
C ASP A 592 -5.22 -28.30 -37.47
N LYS A 593 -4.27 -29.12 -37.93
CA LYS A 593 -4.27 -29.76 -39.26
C LYS A 593 -5.52 -30.59 -39.56
N ARG A 594 -6.23 -31.06 -38.53
CA ARG A 594 -7.50 -31.80 -38.61
C ARG A 594 -8.71 -30.95 -38.22
N HIS A 595 -8.49 -29.69 -37.89
CA HIS A 595 -9.46 -28.72 -37.40
C HIS A 595 -10.34 -29.27 -36.26
N LEU A 596 -9.70 -29.87 -35.25
CA LEU A 596 -10.34 -30.39 -34.03
C LEU A 596 -11.08 -29.29 -33.26
N PHE A 597 -10.43 -28.13 -33.09
CA PHE A 597 -10.95 -27.02 -32.31
C PHE A 597 -11.75 -26.06 -33.22
N PRO A 598 -13.06 -25.85 -32.97
CA PRO A 598 -13.86 -24.90 -33.74
C PRO A 598 -13.49 -23.43 -33.47
N ASN A 599 -13.90 -22.57 -34.40
CA ASN A 599 -13.56 -21.16 -34.49
C ASN A 599 -13.84 -20.29 -33.24
N TRP A 600 -14.75 -20.70 -32.34
CA TRP A 600 -15.11 -19.97 -31.12
C TRP A 600 -14.18 -20.21 -29.93
N ILE A 601 -13.36 -21.27 -29.94
CA ILE A 601 -12.41 -21.56 -28.86
C ILE A 601 -11.28 -20.54 -28.91
N LYS A 602 -10.96 -19.94 -27.76
CA LYS A 602 -9.89 -18.95 -27.59
C LYS A 602 -9.12 -19.16 -26.28
N PRO A 603 -7.82 -18.82 -26.21
CA PRO A 603 -6.99 -18.16 -27.23
C PRO A 603 -6.70 -19.03 -28.47
N ALA A 604 -6.33 -18.39 -29.58
CA ALA A 604 -5.92 -19.04 -30.82
C ALA A 604 -4.85 -18.19 -31.53
N ASP A 605 -3.87 -18.84 -32.16
CA ASP A 605 -2.60 -18.23 -32.61
C ASP A 605 -2.76 -17.12 -33.66
N SER A 606 -3.91 -17.04 -34.34
CA SER A 606 -4.20 -16.04 -35.36
C SER A 606 -4.51 -14.64 -34.82
N GLU A 607 -4.83 -14.48 -33.53
CA GLU A 607 -5.41 -13.25 -32.98
C GLU A 607 -4.94 -12.95 -31.54
N PRO A 608 -4.20 -11.86 -31.28
CA PRO A 608 -3.88 -11.45 -29.91
C PRO A 608 -5.14 -10.94 -29.17
N PRO A 609 -5.21 -11.03 -27.83
CA PRO A 609 -6.43 -10.71 -27.07
C PRO A 609 -7.07 -9.32 -27.35
N PRO A 610 -6.33 -8.21 -27.56
CA PRO A 610 -6.94 -6.93 -27.93
C PRO A 610 -7.63 -6.96 -29.31
N LEU A 611 -7.09 -7.72 -30.27
CA LEU A 611 -7.72 -7.90 -31.59
C LEU A 611 -8.98 -8.78 -31.48
N LEU A 612 -8.97 -9.78 -30.61
CA LEU A 612 -10.14 -10.60 -30.32
C LEU A 612 -11.29 -9.75 -29.73
N VAL A 613 -10.99 -8.85 -28.79
CA VAL A 613 -11.98 -7.89 -28.24
C VAL A 613 -12.49 -6.94 -29.33
N TYR A 614 -11.61 -6.42 -30.19
CA TYR A 614 -12.03 -5.59 -31.33
C TYR A 614 -12.97 -6.35 -32.29
N LYS A 615 -12.61 -7.58 -32.68
CA LYS A 615 -13.44 -8.44 -33.53
C LYS A 615 -14.76 -8.83 -32.87
N TRP A 616 -14.80 -8.98 -31.54
CA TRP A 616 -16.04 -9.21 -30.80
C TRP A 616 -16.98 -7.99 -30.87
N CYS A 617 -16.48 -6.80 -30.58
CA CYS A 617 -17.26 -5.56 -30.69
C CYS A 617 -17.75 -5.29 -32.12
N GLN A 618 -16.88 -5.50 -33.12
CA GLN A 618 -17.25 -5.40 -34.53
C GLN A 618 -18.27 -6.49 -34.93
N GLY A 619 -18.08 -7.71 -34.44
CA GLY A 619 -18.98 -8.84 -34.67
C GLY A 619 -20.39 -8.57 -34.15
N ILE A 620 -20.51 -8.06 -32.92
CA ILE A 620 -21.79 -7.60 -32.34
C ILE A 620 -22.41 -6.52 -33.22
N ASN A 621 -21.66 -5.45 -33.56
CA ASN A 621 -22.20 -4.33 -34.32
C ASN A 621 -22.65 -4.70 -35.76
N ASN A 622 -22.11 -5.77 -36.33
CA ASN A 622 -22.49 -6.28 -37.65
C ASN A 622 -23.75 -7.17 -37.63
N LEU A 623 -24.36 -7.45 -36.46
CA LEU A 623 -25.56 -8.28 -36.36
C LEU A 623 -26.81 -7.52 -36.83
N GLN A 624 -27.68 -8.22 -37.57
CA GLN A 624 -28.88 -7.64 -38.18
C GLN A 624 -29.82 -7.06 -37.11
N SER A 625 -30.09 -5.75 -37.21
CA SER A 625 -31.01 -4.99 -36.34
C SER A 625 -30.73 -5.06 -34.83
N ILE A 626 -29.51 -5.38 -34.41
CA ILE A 626 -29.19 -5.62 -32.99
C ILE A 626 -29.45 -4.43 -32.04
N TRP A 627 -29.38 -3.20 -32.56
CA TRP A 627 -29.63 -1.97 -31.79
C TRP A 627 -31.09 -1.48 -31.87
N ASP A 628 -31.96 -2.20 -32.59
CA ASP A 628 -33.38 -1.86 -32.67
C ASP A 628 -34.15 -2.44 -31.49
N THR A 629 -34.73 -1.57 -30.68
CA THR A 629 -35.52 -1.91 -29.49
C THR A 629 -37.00 -1.57 -29.63
N SER A 630 -37.44 -1.17 -30.83
CA SER A 630 -38.82 -0.70 -31.09
C SER A 630 -39.90 -1.74 -30.76
N GLU A 631 -39.64 -3.02 -31.01
CA GLU A 631 -40.53 -4.14 -30.69
C GLU A 631 -40.31 -4.70 -29.25
N GLY A 632 -39.62 -3.97 -28.38
CA GLY A 632 -39.25 -4.45 -27.04
C GLY A 632 -38.12 -5.50 -27.03
N GLN A 633 -37.35 -5.59 -28.12
CA GLN A 633 -36.21 -6.51 -28.23
C GLN A 633 -35.11 -6.14 -27.22
N CYS A 634 -34.41 -7.14 -26.69
CA CYS A 634 -33.36 -6.97 -25.67
C CYS A 634 -32.10 -7.76 -26.04
N VAL A 635 -30.94 -7.13 -25.92
CA VAL A 635 -29.62 -7.77 -26.12
C VAL A 635 -29.04 -8.14 -24.74
N VAL A 636 -28.65 -9.39 -24.56
CA VAL A 636 -28.06 -9.89 -23.31
C VAL A 636 -26.63 -10.36 -23.55
N MET A 637 -25.68 -9.73 -22.85
CA MET A 637 -24.27 -10.16 -22.82
C MET A 637 -24.03 -10.94 -21.52
N LEU A 638 -23.68 -12.22 -21.63
CA LEU A 638 -23.31 -13.07 -20.50
C LEU A 638 -21.79 -13.22 -20.43
N GLN A 639 -21.19 -12.96 -19.27
CA GLN A 639 -19.78 -13.23 -18.99
C GLN A 639 -19.66 -14.01 -17.69
N THR A 640 -19.20 -15.26 -17.79
CA THR A 640 -19.05 -16.20 -16.67
C THR A 640 -17.73 -16.96 -16.77
N LYS A 641 -17.24 -17.52 -15.66
CA LYS A 641 -16.10 -18.46 -15.63
C LYS A 641 -16.58 -19.84 -15.18
N PHE A 642 -15.99 -20.91 -15.71
CA PHE A 642 -16.23 -22.28 -15.23
C PHE A 642 -15.56 -22.49 -13.86
N GLU A 643 -16.33 -22.34 -12.79
CA GLU A 643 -15.83 -22.49 -11.42
C GLU A 643 -15.27 -23.90 -11.16
N LYS A 644 -14.06 -23.94 -10.61
CA LYS A 644 -13.30 -25.16 -10.30
C LYS A 644 -13.04 -26.12 -11.49
N PHE A 645 -13.07 -25.63 -12.73
CA PHE A 645 -12.84 -26.41 -13.96
C PHE A 645 -11.71 -27.47 -13.82
N PHE A 646 -10.49 -27.04 -13.51
CA PHE A 646 -9.32 -27.93 -13.40
C PHE A 646 -9.40 -28.94 -12.25
N GLU A 647 -10.08 -28.61 -11.16
CA GLU A 647 -10.22 -29.49 -9.98
C GLU A 647 -11.24 -30.61 -10.25
N LYS A 648 -12.21 -30.37 -11.15
CA LYS A 648 -13.38 -31.24 -11.32
C LYS A 648 -13.28 -32.30 -12.43
N ILE A 649 -12.19 -32.34 -13.19
CA ILE A 649 -12.00 -33.31 -14.28
C ILE A 649 -11.76 -34.72 -13.72
N ASP A 650 -12.67 -35.66 -13.98
CA ASP A 650 -12.42 -37.09 -13.72
C ASP A 650 -11.48 -37.67 -14.78
N LEU A 651 -10.42 -38.33 -14.32
CA LEU A 651 -9.43 -38.99 -15.16
C LEU A 651 -10.00 -40.22 -15.88
N THR A 652 -11.00 -40.92 -15.31
CA THR A 652 -11.58 -42.12 -15.96
C THR A 652 -12.44 -41.73 -17.17
N MET A 653 -13.29 -40.71 -17.01
CA MET A 653 -14.06 -40.09 -18.09
C MET A 653 -13.14 -39.42 -19.12
N LEU A 654 -12.11 -38.70 -18.67
CA LEU A 654 -11.13 -38.05 -19.55
C LEU A 654 -10.42 -39.06 -20.46
N ASN A 655 -10.03 -40.24 -19.96
CA ASN A 655 -9.43 -41.29 -20.77
C ASN A 655 -10.37 -41.73 -21.93
N ARG A 656 -11.66 -41.91 -21.63
CA ARG A 656 -12.68 -42.27 -22.64
C ARG A 656 -12.86 -41.17 -23.68
N LEU A 657 -12.95 -39.91 -23.26
CA LEU A 657 -13.07 -38.77 -24.16
C LEU A 657 -11.81 -38.59 -25.04
N LEU A 658 -10.60 -38.77 -24.48
CA LEU A 658 -9.35 -38.65 -25.24
C LEU A 658 -9.20 -39.77 -26.29
N ARG A 659 -9.65 -40.99 -26.01
CA ARG A 659 -9.65 -42.11 -26.97
C ARG A 659 -10.54 -41.89 -28.21
N LEU A 660 -11.44 -40.90 -28.21
CA LEU A 660 -12.19 -40.50 -29.41
C LEU A 660 -11.35 -39.68 -30.40
N VAL A 661 -10.30 -39.02 -29.91
CA VAL A 661 -9.53 -38.00 -30.64
C VAL A 661 -8.07 -38.40 -30.84
N LEU A 662 -7.51 -39.22 -29.95
CA LEU A 662 -6.10 -39.63 -29.90
C LEU A 662 -5.96 -41.15 -29.96
N ASP A 663 -4.81 -41.63 -30.43
CA ASP A 663 -4.43 -43.02 -30.23
C ASP A 663 -4.47 -43.43 -28.74
N HIS A 664 -4.89 -44.66 -28.49
CA HIS A 664 -5.04 -45.25 -27.16
C HIS A 664 -3.79 -45.11 -26.28
N ASN A 665 -2.57 -45.24 -26.84
CA ASN A 665 -1.34 -45.11 -26.06
C ASN A 665 -1.11 -43.68 -25.58
N ILE A 666 -1.48 -42.69 -26.40
CA ILE A 666 -1.38 -41.27 -26.03
C ILE A 666 -2.44 -40.94 -24.98
N ALA A 667 -3.69 -41.38 -25.17
CA ALA A 667 -4.76 -41.19 -24.19
C ALA A 667 -4.39 -41.80 -22.82
N ASP A 668 -3.81 -43.00 -22.81
CA ASP A 668 -3.36 -43.66 -21.57
C ASP A 668 -2.13 -42.98 -20.96
N TYR A 669 -1.17 -42.51 -21.75
CA TYR A 669 -0.04 -41.70 -21.26
C TYR A 669 -0.53 -40.41 -20.60
N VAL A 670 -1.36 -39.62 -21.29
CA VAL A 670 -1.93 -38.35 -20.82
C VAL A 670 -2.76 -38.54 -19.55
N THR A 671 -3.54 -39.62 -19.46
CA THR A 671 -4.32 -39.95 -18.27
C THR A 671 -3.42 -40.32 -17.10
N ALA A 672 -2.51 -41.28 -17.29
CA ALA A 672 -1.62 -41.77 -16.25
C ALA A 672 -0.66 -40.66 -15.73
N LYS A 673 -0.24 -39.74 -16.59
CA LYS A 673 0.63 -38.61 -16.25
C LYS A 673 -0.04 -37.56 -15.36
N ASN A 674 -1.38 -37.53 -15.30
CA ASN A 674 -2.11 -36.74 -14.30
C ASN A 674 -2.23 -37.46 -12.95
N ASN A 675 -2.19 -38.79 -12.92
CA ASN A 675 -2.26 -39.61 -11.70
C ASN A 675 -0.87 -39.82 -11.08
N VAL A 676 -0.26 -38.73 -10.62
CA VAL A 676 1.08 -38.72 -9.99
C VAL A 676 1.01 -38.29 -8.52
N VAL A 677 2.08 -38.56 -7.78
CA VAL A 677 2.25 -38.05 -6.41
C VAL A 677 2.68 -36.59 -6.48
N LEU A 678 1.90 -35.68 -5.90
CA LEU A 678 2.28 -34.29 -5.68
C LEU A 678 2.99 -34.17 -4.33
N SER A 679 4.22 -33.63 -4.30
CA SER A 679 5.04 -33.53 -3.09
C SER A 679 5.40 -32.09 -2.70
N TYR A 680 5.37 -31.82 -1.39
CA TYR A 680 5.81 -30.56 -0.79
C TYR A 680 6.43 -30.81 0.60
N LYS A 681 7.75 -31.01 0.61
CA LYS A 681 8.59 -31.14 1.82
C LYS A 681 8.24 -32.36 2.69
N ASP A 682 7.24 -32.22 3.55
CA ASP A 682 6.74 -33.21 4.51
C ASP A 682 5.28 -33.61 4.22
N MET A 683 4.74 -33.19 3.08
CA MET A 683 3.40 -33.54 2.58
C MET A 683 3.50 -34.21 1.21
N SER A 684 2.76 -35.30 0.99
CA SER A 684 2.57 -35.92 -0.33
C SER A 684 1.16 -36.49 -0.48
N HIS A 685 0.67 -36.62 -1.72
CA HIS A 685 -0.59 -37.29 -2.05
C HIS A 685 -0.67 -37.64 -3.54
N THR A 686 -1.44 -38.66 -3.90
CA THR A 686 -1.78 -38.98 -5.30
C THR A 686 -2.89 -38.06 -5.81
N ASN A 687 -2.71 -37.46 -6.98
CA ASN A 687 -3.77 -36.72 -7.68
C ASN A 687 -4.66 -37.69 -8.47
N SER A 688 -5.70 -38.24 -7.84
CA SER A 688 -6.64 -39.15 -8.49
C SER A 688 -7.83 -38.46 -9.15
N TYR A 689 -8.07 -37.18 -8.83
CA TYR A 689 -9.17 -36.38 -9.37
C TYR A 689 -8.74 -34.93 -9.65
N GLY A 690 -8.97 -34.43 -10.87
CA GLY A 690 -8.51 -33.12 -11.34
C GLY A 690 -7.21 -33.17 -12.17
N LEU A 691 -6.93 -32.07 -12.86
CA LEU A 691 -5.87 -31.94 -13.87
C LEU A 691 -4.67 -31.13 -13.36
N ILE A 692 -3.46 -31.64 -13.60
CA ILE A 692 -2.20 -30.97 -13.24
C ILE A 692 -1.85 -29.93 -14.32
N ARG A 693 -2.00 -28.65 -13.96
CA ARG A 693 -1.85 -27.50 -14.88
C ARG A 693 -0.42 -27.27 -15.40
N GLY A 694 0.59 -27.84 -14.76
CA GLY A 694 2.00 -27.69 -15.14
C GLY A 694 2.53 -28.69 -16.18
N LEU A 695 1.75 -29.71 -16.53
CA LEU A 695 2.08 -30.62 -17.64
C LEU A 695 2.04 -29.82 -18.95
N GLN A 696 3.00 -30.02 -19.86
CA GLN A 696 3.13 -29.18 -21.06
C GLN A 696 1.87 -29.26 -21.94
N PHE A 697 1.37 -30.48 -22.17
CA PHE A 697 0.14 -30.76 -22.91
C PHE A 697 -1.16 -30.48 -22.13
N ALA A 698 -1.10 -29.98 -20.89
CA ALA A 698 -2.32 -29.61 -20.15
C ALA A 698 -3.13 -28.54 -20.91
N SER A 699 -2.46 -27.71 -21.70
CA SER A 699 -3.06 -26.75 -22.64
C SER A 699 -4.11 -27.41 -23.54
N PHE A 700 -3.72 -28.44 -24.30
CA PHE A 700 -4.54 -29.20 -25.22
C PHE A 700 -5.71 -29.89 -24.51
N VAL A 701 -5.43 -30.51 -23.35
CA VAL A 701 -6.44 -31.22 -22.55
C VAL A 701 -7.50 -30.26 -22.01
N VAL A 702 -7.11 -29.06 -21.57
CA VAL A 702 -8.03 -28.01 -21.10
C VAL A 702 -8.92 -27.52 -22.23
N GLN A 703 -8.38 -27.25 -23.41
CA GLN A 703 -9.17 -26.76 -24.55
C GLN A 703 -10.10 -27.85 -25.11
N TYR A 704 -9.68 -29.12 -25.09
CA TYR A 704 -10.55 -30.24 -25.49
C TYR A 704 -11.67 -30.51 -24.49
N TYR A 705 -11.41 -30.48 -23.18
CA TYR A 705 -12.47 -30.60 -22.18
C TYR A 705 -13.38 -29.35 -22.17
N GLY A 706 -12.85 -28.17 -22.51
CA GLY A 706 -13.61 -26.95 -22.78
C GLY A 706 -14.59 -27.13 -23.94
N LEU A 707 -14.15 -27.66 -25.09
CA LEU A 707 -15.02 -28.02 -26.22
C LEU A 707 -16.16 -28.95 -25.78
N VAL A 708 -15.87 -29.96 -24.96
CA VAL A 708 -16.89 -30.88 -24.46
C VAL A 708 -17.96 -30.14 -23.63
N LEU A 709 -17.57 -29.16 -22.80
CA LEU A 709 -18.55 -28.32 -22.08
C LEU A 709 -19.30 -27.35 -23.00
N ASP A 710 -18.64 -26.76 -24.01
CA ASP A 710 -19.28 -25.87 -24.99
C ASP A 710 -20.41 -26.57 -25.74
N LEU A 711 -20.23 -27.85 -26.09
CA LEU A 711 -21.24 -28.65 -26.77
C LEU A 711 -22.48 -28.90 -25.90
N LEU A 712 -22.32 -28.95 -24.58
CA LEU A 712 -23.43 -29.05 -23.61
C LEU A 712 -24.16 -27.71 -23.43
N LEU A 713 -23.44 -26.58 -23.52
CA LEU A 713 -24.03 -25.24 -23.44
C LEU A 713 -24.74 -24.80 -24.73
N LEU A 714 -24.17 -25.12 -25.89
CA LEU A 714 -24.70 -24.75 -27.21
C LEU A 714 -25.74 -25.74 -27.73
N GLY A 715 -25.56 -27.03 -27.44
CA GLY A 715 -26.22 -28.11 -28.17
C GLY A 715 -25.63 -28.32 -29.57
N LEU A 716 -25.69 -29.57 -30.06
CA LEU A 716 -25.08 -29.98 -31.32
C LEU A 716 -25.56 -29.18 -32.55
N THR A 717 -26.84 -28.81 -32.58
CA THR A 717 -27.44 -28.01 -33.67
C THR A 717 -26.76 -26.64 -33.77
N ARG A 718 -26.80 -25.84 -32.71
CA ARG A 718 -26.22 -24.48 -32.72
C ARG A 718 -24.70 -24.49 -32.84
N ALA A 719 -24.03 -25.47 -32.24
CA ALA A 719 -22.60 -25.70 -32.44
C ALA A 719 -22.26 -25.94 -33.92
N SER A 720 -23.06 -26.73 -34.63
CA SER A 720 -22.84 -27.01 -36.06
C SER A 720 -23.07 -25.79 -36.96
N GLU A 721 -24.04 -24.92 -36.62
CA GLU A 721 -24.28 -23.65 -37.31
C GLU A 721 -23.08 -22.70 -37.21
N ILE A 722 -22.52 -22.52 -36.01
CA ILE A 722 -21.40 -21.59 -35.77
C ILE A 722 -20.09 -22.10 -36.37
N ALA A 723 -19.85 -23.42 -36.38
CA ALA A 723 -18.66 -24.04 -36.96
C ALA A 723 -18.70 -24.14 -38.51
N GLY A 724 -19.85 -23.88 -39.14
CA GLY A 724 -20.08 -24.10 -40.57
C GLY A 724 -19.96 -25.56 -41.01
N PRO A 725 -20.16 -25.88 -42.31
CA PRO A 725 -20.05 -27.25 -42.81
C PRO A 725 -18.58 -27.76 -42.75
N PRO A 726 -18.33 -29.05 -42.50
CA PRO A 726 -16.97 -29.58 -42.31
C PRO A 726 -16.07 -29.49 -43.56
N ARG A 727 -16.64 -29.29 -44.75
CA ARG A 727 -15.89 -29.03 -46.01
C ARG A 727 -15.44 -27.58 -46.19
N CYS A 728 -16.01 -26.63 -45.43
CA CYS A 728 -15.70 -25.22 -45.55
C CYS A 728 -15.97 -24.55 -44.19
N GLN A 729 -14.97 -24.54 -43.32
CA GLN A 729 -15.11 -23.94 -42.00
C GLN A 729 -15.17 -22.42 -42.10
N MET A 730 -16.13 -21.81 -41.40
CA MET A 730 -16.33 -20.37 -41.43
C MET A 730 -15.22 -19.65 -40.65
N SER A 731 -14.48 -18.78 -41.33
CA SER A 731 -13.45 -17.94 -40.71
C SER A 731 -14.04 -16.98 -39.67
N SER A 732 -13.23 -16.53 -38.71
CA SER A 732 -13.67 -15.57 -37.66
C SER A 732 -14.23 -14.25 -38.25
N SER A 733 -13.89 -13.92 -39.50
CA SER A 733 -14.42 -12.78 -40.25
C SER A 733 -15.82 -12.99 -40.84
N LEU A 734 -16.23 -14.23 -41.16
CA LEU A 734 -17.51 -14.52 -41.86
C LEU A 734 -18.70 -14.73 -40.92
N ILE A 735 -18.47 -14.75 -39.60
CA ILE A 735 -19.52 -14.77 -38.57
C ILE A 735 -20.43 -13.52 -38.71
N GLY A 736 -19.94 -12.41 -39.29
CA GLY A 736 -20.71 -11.18 -39.46
C GLY A 736 -21.82 -11.15 -40.52
N GLN A 737 -22.19 -12.27 -41.18
CA GLN A 737 -23.12 -12.24 -42.33
C GLN A 737 -24.36 -13.17 -42.28
N GLN A 738 -24.54 -14.04 -41.29
CA GLN A 738 -25.74 -14.90 -41.23
C GLN A 738 -26.34 -15.07 -39.82
N ARG A 739 -27.51 -14.45 -39.58
CA ARG A 739 -28.50 -14.76 -38.51
C ARG A 739 -27.95 -15.32 -37.18
N LEU A 740 -27.04 -14.60 -36.50
CA LEU A 740 -26.69 -14.94 -35.12
C LEU A 740 -27.56 -14.18 -34.12
N ARG A 741 -28.49 -14.89 -33.46
CA ARG A 741 -29.19 -14.42 -32.25
C ARG A 741 -28.45 -14.72 -30.95
N LEU A 742 -27.46 -15.62 -31.00
CA LEU A 742 -26.38 -15.71 -30.00
C LEU A 742 -25.04 -15.85 -30.74
N GLY A 743 -24.08 -15.01 -30.39
CA GLY A 743 -22.66 -15.32 -30.48
C GLY A 743 -22.14 -15.66 -29.08
N ILE A 744 -21.22 -16.61 -28.97
CA ILE A 744 -20.53 -16.95 -27.72
C ILE A 744 -19.03 -17.03 -28.01
N LEU A 745 -18.22 -16.42 -27.15
CA LEU A 745 -16.78 -16.66 -27.08
C LEU A 745 -16.51 -17.60 -25.90
N SER A 746 -16.13 -18.85 -26.18
CA SER A 746 -15.61 -19.73 -25.14
C SER A 746 -14.12 -19.46 -24.96
N GLY A 747 -13.83 -18.54 -24.05
CA GLY A 747 -12.49 -18.15 -23.69
C GLY A 747 -11.99 -18.95 -22.50
N CYS A 748 -11.41 -20.13 -22.75
CA CYS A 748 -10.53 -20.79 -21.79
C CYS A 748 -9.19 -20.05 -21.73
N ILE A 749 -9.24 -18.82 -21.19
CA ILE A 749 -8.08 -18.01 -20.86
C ILE A 749 -7.34 -18.72 -19.72
N LEU A 750 -6.26 -19.40 -20.09
CA LEU A 750 -5.25 -19.86 -19.16
C LEU A 750 -4.55 -18.61 -18.60
N ASP A 751 -4.98 -18.15 -17.42
CA ASP A 751 -4.18 -17.26 -16.57
C ASP A 751 -2.93 -18.04 -16.12
N THR A 752 -1.85 -17.95 -16.92
CA THR A 752 -0.54 -18.62 -16.72
C THR A 752 0.34 -17.89 -15.71
#